data_AF-A0A4P5ZVU7-F1
#
_entry.id   AF-A0A4P5ZVU7-F1
#
_cell.length_a   1.000
_cell.length_b   1.000
_cell.length_c   1.000
_cell.angle_alpha   90.00
_cell.angle_beta   90.00
_cell.angle_gamma   90.00
#
_symmetry.space_group_name_H-M   'P 1'
#
loop_
_entity.id
_entity.type
_entity.pdbx_description
1 polymer ?
#
loop_
_entity_poly.entity_id
_entity_poly.type
_entity_poly.pdbx_seq_one_letter_code
_entity_poly.pdbx_strand_id
1 'polypeptide(L)'
;MSSSHHLVFPPQSYSGESLTTSEVLTQLNSPNRDVAVGNDLLMFLAIQALQRQVPPRLKAFDDFTTEFQREICNYFGSYQQTCILINQLLITVENLNIITQYCQQSSLGKKLPNALYIHRSALPELNIVLRIYEQLSRFYLPSFKPFTLIKFHTNQSLISYLFYPDFDQDPHPALTASFQVNVKTGQVNIMDYSNSDNPPILHRKETFVTANYPNYQTFKQLTKTEERLGLLEIPKLSSLQEFVHLETRLYRTIGTRKGWQQHLHKHGVEIHDHRVMKLSEITNNLTEFNSENALHFSPKIERHRAAIPRKNLSRPVRLALEAEVFQEHSTFFDYGCGYGGDIQRLTEQGYKGSGWDPYYSPQTPQIESDIVNLGYVINVIECQNERREALIQAWNLAQKVLIVAAQVLVDAQEKGIMVYGDGVITSRNTFQKYYQQEELKVYIDQALTVDAIPLDLGVYIVFRDESEAEKFRASRFRSRLTSPRIRLNLKRFEDYQELLQPLIEFISDHGRLPVETELPEAEQIQQEFGTIKRAFQIILQVTNPEEWDVIAHKRRQDLLVYIALSRFSRRPKLFQLSEAMKNDIKGLFGSYRKSCDLADLMLYTLGDPKIIANHCQNSELGQKRANSLWIHICALEKLSPLLRLYEGCASQTLGRPEGANLIKFHIKTPKISYLFSADFDLETHPTLSNCMQIDLRDLHVSYQTYDGPNPPILHRKHTLVTPEYPHHQQLVKLSDQEEKWGLFDNFGLIQTRLGWLKCLEDHCAQIRGYRVYWRTDADPYRVKLLRSARRNRNKL
;
A
#
# COMPACT_ATOMS: atom_id res chain seq x y z
N MET A 1 -21.94 -29.60 6.38
CA MET A 1 -22.11 -30.80 5.55
C MET A 1 -21.91 -30.38 4.10
N SER A 2 -21.04 -31.09 3.40
CA SER A 2 -20.63 -30.87 2.02
C SER A 2 -21.79 -31.07 1.04
N SER A 3 -22.02 -30.13 0.13
CA SER A 3 -22.77 -30.40 -1.11
C SER A 3 -21.84 -30.07 -2.29
N SER A 4 -21.08 -31.09 -2.67
CA SER A 4 -20.20 -31.15 -3.83
C SER A 4 -20.93 -30.79 -5.13
N HIS A 5 -20.48 -29.73 -5.80
CA HIS A 5 -20.72 -29.55 -7.23
C HIS A 5 -19.75 -30.46 -8.01
N HIS A 6 -20.17 -31.70 -8.26
CA HIS A 6 -19.55 -32.56 -9.25
C HIS A 6 -20.57 -32.88 -10.32
N LEU A 7 -20.26 -32.50 -11.55
CA LEU A 7 -20.93 -32.98 -12.76
C LEU A 7 -20.63 -34.48 -12.90
N VAL A 8 -21.67 -35.30 -12.86
CA VAL A 8 -21.60 -36.75 -13.07
C VAL A 8 -21.55 -37.01 -14.57
N PHE A 9 -20.46 -37.62 -15.05
CA PHE A 9 -20.35 -38.20 -16.40
C PHE A 9 -21.13 -39.54 -16.47
N PRO A 10 -21.60 -39.98 -17.66
CA PRO A 10 -22.69 -40.96 -17.81
C PRO A 10 -22.30 -42.40 -17.44
N PRO A 11 -23.28 -43.33 -17.27
CA PRO A 11 -22.99 -44.74 -17.05
C PRO A 11 -22.47 -45.44 -18.33
N GLN A 12 -21.76 -46.54 -18.10
CA GLN A 12 -21.05 -47.37 -19.07
C GLN A 12 -21.95 -47.94 -20.17
N SER A 13 -21.73 -47.48 -21.40
CA SER A 13 -21.69 -48.35 -22.60
C SER A 13 -21.27 -47.52 -23.81
N TYR A 14 -19.97 -47.39 -24.07
CA TYR A 14 -19.39 -47.40 -25.43
C TYR A 14 -17.87 -47.35 -25.33
N SER A 15 -17.22 -48.41 -25.78
CA SER A 15 -15.81 -48.46 -26.12
C SER A 15 -15.65 -47.93 -27.55
N GLY A 16 -15.06 -46.75 -27.69
CA GLY A 16 -14.67 -46.19 -28.98
C GLY A 16 -13.72 -45.04 -28.71
N GLU A 17 -12.52 -45.12 -29.29
CA GLU A 17 -11.43 -44.17 -29.11
C GLU A 17 -11.94 -42.72 -29.14
N SER A 18 -11.81 -42.04 -28.00
CA SER A 18 -12.13 -40.62 -27.87
C SER A 18 -11.06 -39.83 -28.62
N LEU A 19 -11.42 -39.33 -29.81
CA LEU A 19 -10.64 -38.32 -30.53
C LEU A 19 -10.34 -37.16 -29.58
N THR A 20 -9.07 -36.75 -29.53
CA THR A 20 -8.63 -35.60 -28.75
C THR A 20 -9.29 -34.32 -29.27
N THR A 21 -9.43 -33.30 -28.41
CA THR A 21 -9.97 -31.98 -28.79
C THR A 21 -9.26 -31.39 -30.02
N SER A 22 -8.00 -31.75 -30.23
CA SER A 22 -7.19 -31.34 -31.38
C SER A 22 -7.59 -32.02 -32.69
N GLU A 23 -8.02 -33.29 -32.66
CA GLU A 23 -8.35 -34.09 -33.85
C GLU A 23 -9.74 -33.75 -34.42
N VAL A 24 -10.68 -33.39 -33.55
CA VAL A 24 -12.04 -32.97 -33.97
C VAL A 24 -12.02 -31.57 -34.60
N LEU A 25 -11.22 -30.64 -34.03
CA LEU A 25 -11.09 -29.29 -34.56
C LEU A 25 -10.32 -29.23 -35.89
N THR A 26 -9.47 -30.22 -36.19
CA THR A 26 -8.82 -30.34 -37.49
C THR A 26 -9.74 -30.93 -38.57
N GLN A 27 -10.75 -31.73 -38.21
CA GLN A 27 -11.75 -32.25 -39.16
C GLN A 27 -12.72 -31.18 -39.70
N LEU A 28 -12.89 -30.06 -38.99
CA LEU A 28 -13.63 -28.88 -39.48
C LEU A 28 -12.95 -28.19 -40.68
N ASN A 29 -11.70 -28.53 -40.99
CA ASN A 29 -10.95 -28.08 -42.16
C ASN A 29 -10.93 -29.13 -43.29
N SER A 30 -12.04 -29.82 -43.54
CA SER A 30 -12.19 -30.64 -44.74
C SER A 30 -12.31 -29.75 -45.99
N PRO A 31 -11.55 -29.99 -47.08
CA PRO A 31 -11.22 -28.94 -48.04
C PRO A 31 -12.29 -28.63 -49.09
N ASN A 32 -13.61 -28.83 -48.86
CA ASN A 32 -14.60 -28.60 -49.93
C ASN A 32 -16.07 -28.36 -49.52
N ARG A 33 -16.37 -27.85 -48.31
CA ARG A 33 -17.75 -27.44 -47.95
C ARG A 33 -17.73 -26.08 -47.24
N ASP A 34 -18.72 -25.25 -47.55
CA ASP A 34 -18.82 -23.86 -47.09
C ASP A 34 -18.86 -23.79 -45.55
N VAL A 35 -17.70 -23.49 -44.93
CA VAL A 35 -17.47 -23.54 -43.48
C VAL A 35 -18.39 -22.58 -42.72
N ALA A 36 -18.80 -21.48 -43.36
CA ALA A 36 -19.72 -20.52 -42.78
C ALA A 36 -21.11 -21.14 -42.52
N VAL A 37 -21.66 -21.84 -43.53
CA VAL A 37 -22.97 -22.50 -43.44
C VAL A 37 -22.97 -23.61 -42.38
N GLY A 38 -21.90 -24.41 -42.31
CA GLY A 38 -21.74 -25.41 -41.26
C GLY A 38 -21.69 -24.81 -39.85
N ASN A 39 -20.97 -23.72 -39.64
CA ASN A 39 -20.91 -23.04 -38.34
C ASN A 39 -22.27 -22.45 -37.93
N ASP A 40 -23.04 -21.91 -38.88
CA ASP A 40 -24.37 -21.40 -38.61
C ASP A 40 -25.34 -22.52 -38.21
N LEU A 41 -25.21 -23.70 -38.83
CA LEU A 41 -25.98 -24.89 -38.48
C LEU A 41 -25.62 -25.41 -37.07
N LEU A 42 -24.34 -25.45 -36.71
CA LEU A 42 -23.89 -25.79 -35.35
C LEU A 42 -24.39 -24.78 -34.31
N MET A 43 -24.33 -23.49 -34.62
CA MET A 43 -24.83 -22.42 -33.76
C MET A 43 -26.31 -22.62 -33.45
N PHE A 44 -27.12 -22.86 -34.49
CA PHE A 44 -28.56 -23.08 -34.35
C PHE A 44 -28.88 -24.26 -33.42
N LEU A 45 -28.20 -25.39 -33.62
CA LEU A 45 -28.43 -26.59 -32.82
C LEU A 45 -27.91 -26.44 -31.39
N ALA A 46 -26.79 -25.74 -31.17
CA ALA A 46 -26.29 -25.44 -29.83
C ALA A 46 -27.27 -24.54 -29.05
N ILE A 47 -27.85 -23.52 -29.69
CA ILE A 47 -28.89 -22.67 -29.07
C ILE A 47 -30.10 -23.51 -28.63
N GLN A 48 -30.55 -24.45 -29.45
CA GLN A 48 -31.65 -25.34 -29.09
C GLN A 48 -31.32 -26.22 -27.88
N ALA A 49 -30.08 -26.70 -27.76
CA ALA A 49 -29.64 -27.46 -26.59
C ALA A 49 -29.66 -26.62 -25.31
N LEU A 50 -29.25 -25.35 -25.40
CA LEU A 50 -29.11 -24.44 -24.26
C LEU A 50 -30.45 -23.98 -23.66
N GLN A 51 -31.54 -24.02 -24.42
CA GLN A 51 -32.87 -23.59 -23.98
C GLN A 51 -33.60 -24.60 -23.06
N ARG A 52 -32.98 -25.73 -22.68
CA ARG A 52 -33.61 -26.79 -21.86
C ARG A 52 -32.70 -27.26 -20.71
N GLN A 53 -33.28 -27.47 -19.52
CA GLN A 53 -32.54 -27.91 -18.32
C GLN A 53 -31.88 -29.29 -18.48
N VAL A 54 -30.76 -29.50 -17.78
CA VAL A 54 -29.80 -30.60 -17.95
C VAL A 54 -30.36 -31.98 -17.54
N PRO A 55 -30.07 -33.05 -18.31
CA PRO A 55 -29.34 -33.02 -19.58
C PRO A 55 -30.22 -32.50 -20.74
N PRO A 56 -29.66 -31.66 -21.65
CA PRO A 56 -30.43 -31.00 -22.70
C PRO A 56 -30.97 -32.02 -23.71
N ARG A 57 -32.27 -31.97 -24.01
CA ARG A 57 -32.88 -32.74 -25.10
C ARG A 57 -32.94 -31.88 -26.36
N LEU A 58 -31.99 -32.08 -27.29
CA LEU A 58 -32.16 -31.68 -28.68
C LEU A 58 -33.46 -32.27 -29.24
N LYS A 59 -34.07 -31.60 -30.22
CA LYS A 59 -35.23 -32.14 -30.95
C LYS A 59 -34.88 -33.51 -31.58
N ALA A 60 -35.86 -34.37 -31.82
CA ALA A 60 -35.58 -35.59 -32.58
C ALA A 60 -35.20 -35.21 -34.02
N PHE A 61 -34.41 -36.04 -34.71
CA PHE A 61 -34.02 -35.74 -36.09
C PHE A 61 -35.23 -35.53 -37.01
N ASP A 62 -36.30 -36.29 -36.75
CA ASP A 62 -37.58 -36.24 -37.48
C ASP A 62 -38.38 -34.95 -37.24
N ASP A 63 -38.05 -34.18 -36.19
CA ASP A 63 -38.72 -32.90 -35.88
C ASP A 63 -38.15 -31.72 -36.71
N PHE A 64 -37.07 -31.94 -37.47
CA PHE A 64 -36.50 -30.94 -38.36
C PHE A 64 -37.13 -31.03 -39.76
N THR A 65 -37.14 -29.92 -40.50
CA THR A 65 -37.61 -29.92 -41.89
C THR A 65 -36.70 -30.82 -42.75
N THR A 66 -37.26 -31.41 -43.81
CA THR A 66 -36.51 -32.29 -44.73
C THR A 66 -35.28 -31.60 -45.36
N GLU A 67 -35.32 -30.28 -45.50
CA GLU A 67 -34.19 -29.47 -45.94
C GLU A 67 -33.08 -29.44 -44.89
N PHE A 68 -33.40 -29.12 -43.63
CA PHE A 68 -32.45 -29.13 -42.51
C PHE A 68 -31.85 -30.53 -42.27
N GLN A 69 -32.66 -31.58 -42.36
CA GLN A 69 -32.18 -32.96 -42.23
C GLN A 69 -31.10 -33.27 -43.28
N ARG A 70 -31.33 -32.83 -44.52
CA ARG A 70 -30.38 -32.99 -45.62
C ARG A 70 -29.11 -32.18 -45.38
N GLU A 71 -29.22 -30.94 -44.93
CA GLU A 71 -28.07 -30.10 -44.59
C GLU A 71 -27.24 -30.69 -43.46
N ILE A 72 -27.86 -31.19 -42.39
CA ILE A 72 -27.16 -31.85 -41.28
C ILE A 72 -26.35 -33.05 -41.78
N CYS A 73 -26.95 -33.90 -42.62
CA CYS A 73 -26.24 -35.05 -43.19
C CYS A 73 -25.14 -34.60 -44.17
N ASN A 74 -25.41 -33.57 -44.97
CA ASN A 74 -24.47 -33.03 -45.95
C ASN A 74 -23.26 -32.37 -45.30
N TYR A 75 -23.40 -31.68 -44.16
CA TYR A 75 -22.27 -30.99 -43.53
C TYR A 75 -21.55 -31.86 -42.50
N PHE A 76 -22.28 -32.72 -41.78
CA PHE A 76 -21.73 -33.46 -40.62
C PHE A 76 -21.79 -34.98 -40.75
N GLY A 77 -22.27 -35.51 -41.88
CA GLY A 77 -22.38 -36.94 -42.14
C GLY A 77 -23.63 -37.59 -41.54
N SER A 78 -23.93 -37.36 -40.26
CA SER A 78 -25.11 -37.91 -39.59
C SER A 78 -25.59 -37.04 -38.42
N TYR A 79 -26.86 -37.14 -38.06
CA TYR A 79 -27.41 -36.45 -36.89
C TYR A 79 -26.70 -36.82 -35.59
N GLN A 80 -26.31 -38.09 -35.43
CA GLN A 80 -25.58 -38.56 -34.26
C GLN A 80 -24.20 -37.90 -34.14
N GLN A 81 -23.45 -37.80 -35.25
CA GLN A 81 -22.17 -37.09 -35.26
C GLN A 81 -22.34 -35.62 -34.90
N THR A 82 -23.38 -34.97 -35.40
CA THR A 82 -23.73 -33.58 -35.06
C THR A 82 -24.02 -33.42 -33.56
N CYS A 83 -24.76 -34.33 -32.94
CA CYS A 83 -25.00 -34.30 -31.49
C CYS A 83 -23.71 -34.44 -30.68
N ILE A 84 -22.77 -35.29 -31.11
CA ILE A 84 -21.46 -35.43 -30.46
C ILE A 84 -20.68 -34.12 -30.54
N LEU A 85 -20.62 -33.50 -31.73
CA LEU A 85 -19.97 -32.20 -31.94
C LEU A 85 -20.58 -31.11 -31.06
N ILE A 86 -21.91 -31.04 -30.96
CA ILE A 86 -22.59 -30.06 -30.11
C ILE A 86 -22.25 -30.29 -28.63
N ASN A 87 -22.29 -31.53 -28.14
CA ASN A 87 -21.93 -31.82 -26.75
C ASN A 87 -20.49 -31.41 -26.43
N GLN A 88 -19.56 -31.67 -27.34
CA GLN A 88 -18.16 -31.23 -27.19
C GLN A 88 -18.04 -29.70 -27.20
N LEU A 89 -18.77 -29.00 -28.07
CA LEU A 89 -18.80 -27.54 -28.09
C LEU A 89 -19.35 -26.97 -26.78
N LEU A 90 -20.42 -27.54 -26.23
CA LEU A 90 -21.01 -27.11 -24.96
C LEU A 90 -20.04 -27.27 -23.79
N ILE A 91 -19.35 -28.42 -23.70
CA ILE A 91 -18.30 -28.65 -22.70
C ILE A 91 -17.16 -27.65 -22.85
N THR A 92 -16.77 -27.36 -24.10
CA THR A 92 -15.71 -26.40 -24.41
C THR A 92 -16.06 -24.99 -23.92
N VAL A 93 -17.31 -24.58 -24.11
CA VAL A 93 -17.82 -23.25 -23.75
C VAL A 93 -17.91 -23.04 -22.23
N GLU A 94 -18.03 -24.11 -21.43
CA GLU A 94 -17.98 -24.02 -19.96
C GLU A 94 -16.56 -23.75 -19.42
N ASN A 95 -15.53 -24.03 -20.22
CA ASN A 95 -14.14 -23.88 -19.82
C ASN A 95 -13.58 -22.50 -20.19
N LEU A 96 -13.47 -21.62 -19.18
CA LEU A 96 -12.96 -20.26 -19.33
C LEU A 96 -11.54 -20.21 -19.93
N ASN A 97 -10.67 -21.19 -19.67
CA ASN A 97 -9.32 -21.19 -20.22
C ASN A 97 -9.34 -21.35 -21.75
N ILE A 98 -10.27 -22.16 -22.26
CA ILE A 98 -10.43 -22.36 -23.71
C ILE A 98 -11.01 -21.10 -24.34
N ILE A 99 -12.01 -20.47 -23.70
CA ILE A 99 -12.53 -19.17 -24.15
C ILE A 99 -11.39 -18.13 -24.23
N THR A 100 -10.55 -18.07 -23.21
CA THR A 100 -9.38 -17.17 -23.19
C THR A 100 -8.42 -17.44 -24.32
N GLN A 101 -8.13 -18.71 -24.61
CA GLN A 101 -7.27 -19.10 -25.73
C GLN A 101 -7.85 -18.59 -27.06
N TYR A 102 -9.14 -18.85 -27.33
CA TYR A 102 -9.79 -18.37 -28.56
C TYR A 102 -9.83 -16.84 -28.66
N CYS A 103 -10.06 -16.14 -27.54
CA CYS A 103 -9.99 -14.68 -27.50
C CYS A 103 -8.60 -14.14 -27.89
N GLN A 104 -7.53 -14.75 -27.38
CA GLN A 104 -6.15 -14.32 -27.67
C GLN A 104 -5.71 -14.68 -29.11
N GLN A 105 -6.21 -15.81 -29.64
CA GLN A 105 -5.95 -16.27 -31.00
C GLN A 105 -6.79 -15.56 -32.08
N SER A 106 -7.84 -14.83 -31.69
CA SER A 106 -8.69 -14.09 -32.64
C SER A 106 -7.89 -13.12 -33.50
N SER A 107 -8.11 -13.18 -34.82
CA SER A 107 -7.61 -12.19 -35.79
C SER A 107 -8.50 -10.95 -35.86
N LEU A 108 -9.70 -11.02 -35.30
CA LEU A 108 -10.69 -9.94 -35.28
C LEU A 108 -10.80 -9.33 -33.88
N GLY A 109 -10.96 -8.01 -33.83
CA GLY A 109 -11.17 -7.25 -32.60
C GLY A 109 -9.91 -6.75 -31.91
N LYS A 110 -10.11 -5.84 -30.96
CA LYS A 110 -9.04 -5.25 -30.14
C LYS A 110 -8.71 -6.19 -28.99
N LYS A 111 -7.52 -6.77 -29.03
CA LYS A 111 -6.99 -7.66 -27.99
C LYS A 111 -6.27 -6.86 -26.92
N LEU A 112 -6.60 -7.13 -25.66
CA LEU A 112 -5.94 -6.65 -24.46
C LEU A 112 -5.56 -7.88 -23.60
N PRO A 113 -4.64 -7.75 -22.62
CA PRO A 113 -4.23 -8.87 -21.78
C PRO A 113 -5.40 -9.62 -21.13
N ASN A 114 -6.41 -8.86 -20.68
CA ASN A 114 -7.56 -9.40 -19.93
C ASN A 114 -8.89 -9.34 -20.70
N ALA A 115 -8.90 -8.98 -22.00
CA ALA A 115 -10.14 -8.85 -22.74
C ALA A 115 -9.98 -8.87 -24.27
N LEU A 116 -11.03 -9.29 -24.97
CA LEU A 116 -11.22 -9.09 -26.41
C LEU A 116 -12.45 -8.20 -26.64
N TYR A 117 -12.30 -7.14 -27.44
CA TYR A 117 -13.39 -6.25 -27.82
C TYR A 117 -13.68 -6.37 -29.32
N ILE A 118 -14.93 -6.56 -29.70
CA ILE A 118 -15.37 -6.55 -31.09
C ILE A 118 -16.60 -5.67 -31.28
N HIS A 119 -16.76 -5.14 -32.48
CA HIS A 119 -18.01 -4.53 -32.91
C HIS A 119 -19.03 -5.63 -33.27
N ARG A 120 -20.32 -5.36 -33.04
CA ARG A 120 -21.40 -6.33 -33.32
C ARG A 120 -21.40 -6.85 -34.77
N SER A 121 -20.92 -6.05 -35.73
CA SER A 121 -20.82 -6.46 -37.13
C SER A 121 -19.76 -7.53 -37.38
N ALA A 122 -18.75 -7.66 -36.50
CA ALA A 122 -17.70 -8.65 -36.60
C ALA A 122 -18.06 -9.97 -35.87
N LEU A 123 -19.17 -10.01 -35.13
CA LEU A 123 -19.62 -11.20 -34.39
C LEU A 123 -19.83 -12.44 -35.29
N PRO A 124 -20.44 -12.34 -36.49
CA PRO A 124 -20.65 -13.52 -37.34
C PRO A 124 -19.34 -14.19 -37.79
N GLU A 125 -18.27 -13.40 -37.92
CA GLU A 125 -16.95 -13.85 -38.38
C GLU A 125 -16.06 -14.40 -37.25
N LEU A 126 -16.51 -14.34 -35.98
CA LEU A 126 -15.78 -14.93 -34.86
C LEU A 126 -15.83 -16.46 -34.88
N ASN A 127 -14.86 -17.08 -34.21
CA ASN A 127 -14.87 -18.52 -33.95
C ASN A 127 -16.20 -18.96 -33.30
N ILE A 128 -16.72 -20.10 -33.75
CA ILE A 128 -18.02 -20.64 -33.31
C ILE A 128 -18.13 -20.80 -31.79
N VAL A 129 -17.04 -21.14 -31.09
CA VAL A 129 -17.01 -21.25 -29.62
C VAL A 129 -17.29 -19.90 -28.96
N LEU A 130 -16.67 -18.82 -29.45
CA LEU A 130 -16.91 -17.47 -28.92
C LEU A 130 -18.32 -16.97 -29.26
N ARG A 131 -18.84 -17.31 -30.44
CA ARG A 131 -20.22 -17.00 -30.83
C ARG A 131 -21.23 -17.67 -29.89
N ILE A 132 -21.07 -18.97 -29.61
CA ILE A 132 -21.93 -19.70 -28.68
C ILE A 132 -21.81 -19.14 -27.25
N TYR A 133 -20.58 -18.87 -26.79
CA TYR A 133 -20.33 -18.28 -25.47
C TYR A 133 -20.98 -16.89 -25.31
N GLU A 134 -20.94 -16.08 -26.37
CA GLU A 134 -21.65 -14.81 -26.45
C GLU A 134 -23.16 -15.00 -26.36
N GLN A 135 -23.69 -15.92 -27.16
CA GLN A 135 -25.13 -16.17 -27.21
C GLN A 135 -25.71 -16.66 -25.87
N LEU A 136 -24.93 -17.40 -25.08
CA LEU A 136 -25.29 -17.78 -23.71
C LEU A 136 -25.55 -16.56 -22.82
N SER A 137 -24.68 -15.57 -22.93
CA SER A 137 -24.83 -14.29 -22.25
C SER A 137 -25.98 -13.46 -22.84
N ARG A 138 -26.14 -13.49 -24.17
CA ARG A 138 -27.18 -12.74 -24.90
C ARG A 138 -28.59 -13.06 -24.41
N PHE A 139 -28.83 -14.30 -23.99
CA PHE A 139 -30.12 -14.76 -23.49
C PHE A 139 -30.62 -13.95 -22.27
N TYR A 140 -29.69 -13.49 -21.42
CA TYR A 140 -30.03 -12.73 -20.21
C TYR A 140 -30.17 -11.22 -20.46
N LEU A 141 -29.85 -10.73 -21.66
CA LEU A 141 -30.00 -9.31 -21.99
C LEU A 141 -31.48 -8.93 -22.17
N PRO A 142 -31.91 -7.76 -21.67
CA PRO A 142 -33.25 -7.23 -21.94
C PRO A 142 -33.50 -7.04 -23.46
N SER A 143 -34.64 -7.52 -23.96
CA SER A 143 -34.96 -7.74 -25.39
C SER A 143 -34.97 -6.49 -26.30
N PHE A 144 -34.64 -5.30 -25.81
CA PHE A 144 -34.73 -4.03 -26.56
C PHE A 144 -33.54 -3.08 -26.35
N LYS A 145 -32.45 -3.53 -25.72
CA LYS A 145 -31.30 -2.65 -25.46
C LYS A 145 -30.26 -2.77 -26.58
N PRO A 146 -30.03 -1.70 -27.38
CA PRO A 146 -29.00 -1.72 -28.40
C PRO A 146 -27.62 -1.74 -27.74
N PHE A 147 -26.67 -2.39 -28.41
CA PHE A 147 -25.26 -2.37 -28.05
C PHE A 147 -24.44 -2.27 -29.33
N THR A 148 -23.24 -1.75 -29.21
CA THR A 148 -22.33 -1.48 -30.33
C THR A 148 -21.12 -2.42 -30.27
N LEU A 149 -20.51 -2.55 -29.08
CA LEU A 149 -19.37 -3.43 -28.84
C LEU A 149 -19.72 -4.58 -27.89
N ILE A 150 -19.03 -5.69 -28.07
CA ILE A 150 -19.04 -6.86 -27.19
C ILE A 150 -17.63 -7.02 -26.63
N LYS A 151 -17.53 -7.10 -25.30
CA LYS A 151 -16.29 -7.32 -24.56
C LYS A 151 -16.34 -8.70 -23.91
N PHE A 152 -15.47 -9.59 -24.36
CA PHE A 152 -15.18 -10.86 -23.72
C PHE A 152 -14.12 -10.63 -22.65
N HIS A 153 -14.39 -10.99 -21.39
CA HIS A 153 -13.37 -10.97 -20.34
C HIS A 153 -12.65 -12.32 -20.30
N THR A 154 -11.32 -12.30 -20.25
CA THR A 154 -10.50 -13.52 -20.25
C THR A 154 -10.11 -13.99 -18.84
N ASN A 155 -10.33 -13.14 -17.83
CA ASN A 155 -10.01 -13.43 -16.43
C ASN A 155 -11.24 -13.85 -15.60
N GLN A 156 -12.45 -13.75 -16.15
CA GLN A 156 -13.70 -14.09 -15.48
C GLN A 156 -14.78 -14.48 -16.48
N SER A 157 -15.76 -15.29 -16.06
CA SER A 157 -16.88 -15.72 -16.92
C SER A 157 -17.93 -14.62 -17.12
N LEU A 158 -17.52 -13.52 -17.77
CA LEU A 158 -18.30 -12.31 -17.94
C LEU A 158 -18.23 -11.83 -19.39
N ILE A 159 -19.36 -11.35 -19.92
CA ILE A 159 -19.43 -10.61 -21.18
C ILE A 159 -20.03 -9.23 -20.90
N SER A 160 -19.46 -8.18 -21.49
CA SER A 160 -20.01 -6.83 -21.40
C SER A 160 -20.44 -6.32 -22.77
N TYR A 161 -21.65 -5.75 -22.83
CA TYR A 161 -22.20 -5.11 -24.00
C TYR A 161 -22.17 -3.60 -23.80
N LEU A 162 -21.52 -2.90 -24.72
CA LEU A 162 -21.25 -1.47 -24.60
C LEU A 162 -21.99 -0.73 -25.69
N PHE A 163 -22.79 0.28 -25.31
CA PHE A 163 -23.60 1.05 -26.25
C PHE A 163 -22.99 2.43 -26.52
N TYR A 164 -22.61 2.64 -27.78
CA TYR A 164 -22.09 3.88 -28.34
C TYR A 164 -23.02 4.29 -29.49
N PRO A 165 -24.03 5.16 -29.25
CA PRO A 165 -25.00 5.54 -30.28
C PRO A 165 -24.35 6.24 -31.47
N ASP A 166 -23.35 7.09 -31.20
CA ASP A 166 -22.66 7.89 -32.21
C ASP A 166 -21.37 7.23 -32.74
N PHE A 167 -21.31 5.89 -32.74
CA PHE A 167 -20.08 5.15 -33.05
C PHE A 167 -19.48 5.51 -34.40
N ASP A 168 -20.30 5.74 -35.41
CA ASP A 168 -19.83 6.12 -36.74
C ASP A 168 -19.53 7.62 -36.86
N GLN A 169 -20.37 8.47 -36.25
CA GLN A 169 -20.35 9.92 -36.44
C GLN A 169 -19.32 10.63 -35.56
N ASP A 170 -19.21 10.27 -34.29
CA ASP A 170 -18.25 10.88 -33.37
C ASP A 170 -16.88 10.20 -33.56
N PRO A 171 -15.76 10.94 -33.74
CA PRO A 171 -14.42 10.36 -33.78
C PRO A 171 -14.06 9.57 -32.53
N HIS A 172 -14.52 10.02 -31.35
CA HIS A 172 -14.30 9.37 -30.06
C HIS A 172 -15.61 9.27 -29.27
N PRO A 173 -16.54 8.39 -29.70
CA PRO A 173 -17.89 8.33 -29.18
C PRO A 173 -17.90 8.03 -27.69
N ALA A 174 -18.81 8.67 -26.97
CA ALA A 174 -19.03 8.41 -25.55
C ALA A 174 -19.88 7.17 -25.30
N LEU A 175 -19.49 6.41 -24.27
CA LEU A 175 -20.26 5.29 -23.76
C LEU A 175 -21.55 5.82 -23.13
N THR A 176 -22.69 5.34 -23.59
CA THR A 176 -24.00 5.70 -23.04
C THR A 176 -24.49 4.67 -22.04
N ALA A 177 -24.26 3.37 -22.30
CA ALA A 177 -24.66 2.31 -21.37
C ALA A 177 -23.74 1.09 -21.45
N SER A 178 -23.60 0.38 -20.33
CA SER A 178 -22.90 -0.90 -20.24
C SER A 178 -23.77 -1.95 -19.57
N PHE A 179 -23.88 -3.12 -20.18
CA PHE A 179 -24.58 -4.28 -19.65
C PHE A 179 -23.58 -5.41 -19.43
N GLN A 180 -23.35 -5.82 -18.19
CA GLN A 180 -22.42 -6.88 -17.85
C GLN A 180 -23.20 -8.12 -17.44
N VAL A 181 -22.99 -9.23 -18.14
CA VAL A 181 -23.69 -10.49 -17.90
C VAL A 181 -22.68 -11.53 -17.44
N ASN A 182 -22.89 -12.09 -16.26
CA ASN A 182 -22.16 -13.26 -15.81
C ASN A 182 -22.72 -14.49 -16.53
N VAL A 183 -21.91 -15.12 -17.37
CA VAL A 183 -22.36 -16.21 -18.26
C VAL A 183 -22.78 -17.45 -17.47
N LYS A 184 -22.22 -17.64 -16.26
CA LYS A 184 -22.53 -18.80 -15.41
C LYS A 184 -23.79 -18.59 -14.57
N THR A 185 -23.99 -17.39 -14.03
CA THR A 185 -25.08 -17.12 -13.10
C THR A 185 -26.28 -16.44 -13.74
N GLY A 186 -26.13 -15.90 -14.96
CA GLY A 186 -27.13 -15.08 -15.64
C GLY A 186 -27.35 -13.70 -15.01
N GLN A 187 -26.56 -13.34 -13.99
CA GLN A 187 -26.70 -12.05 -13.32
C GLN A 187 -26.31 -10.91 -14.27
N VAL A 188 -27.19 -9.92 -14.39
CA VAL A 188 -26.99 -8.73 -15.23
C VAL A 188 -26.76 -7.50 -14.35
N ASN A 189 -25.64 -6.81 -14.59
CA ASN A 189 -25.36 -5.49 -14.00
C ASN A 189 -25.45 -4.42 -15.10
N ILE A 190 -26.12 -3.32 -14.81
CA ILE A 190 -26.38 -2.25 -15.78
C ILE A 190 -25.78 -0.95 -15.25
N MET A 191 -24.96 -0.30 -16.08
CA MET A 191 -24.43 1.03 -15.80
C MET A 191 -24.90 1.99 -16.89
N ASP A 192 -25.53 3.09 -16.47
CA ASP A 192 -25.98 4.17 -17.33
C ASP A 192 -25.03 5.36 -17.21
N TYR A 193 -24.58 5.87 -18.35
CA TYR A 193 -23.65 6.98 -18.50
C TYR A 193 -24.27 8.15 -19.27
N SER A 194 -25.56 8.09 -19.64
CA SER A 194 -26.23 9.14 -20.42
C SER A 194 -26.16 10.52 -19.77
N ASN A 195 -26.20 10.56 -18.43
CA ASN A 195 -26.15 11.78 -17.63
C ASN A 195 -24.75 12.06 -17.05
N SER A 196 -23.71 11.37 -17.55
CA SER A 196 -22.35 11.61 -17.10
C SER A 196 -21.79 12.86 -17.76
N ASP A 197 -21.31 13.81 -16.97
CA ASP A 197 -20.56 14.97 -17.48
C ASP A 197 -19.19 14.58 -18.06
N ASN A 198 -18.68 13.39 -17.75
CA ASN A 198 -17.39 12.90 -18.22
C ASN A 198 -17.45 11.39 -18.56
N PRO A 199 -18.18 11.01 -19.61
CA PRO A 199 -18.35 9.60 -19.95
C PRO A 199 -17.04 9.01 -20.48
N PRO A 200 -16.82 7.68 -20.33
CA PRO A 200 -15.76 6.99 -21.04
C PRO A 200 -15.92 7.15 -22.55
N ILE A 201 -14.82 7.33 -23.28
CA ILE A 201 -14.84 7.46 -24.74
C ILE A 201 -14.03 6.35 -25.40
N LEU A 202 -14.24 6.15 -26.70
CA LEU A 202 -13.60 5.10 -27.48
C LEU A 202 -12.51 5.67 -28.40
N HIS A 203 -11.35 5.02 -28.45
CA HIS A 203 -10.28 5.31 -29.41
C HIS A 203 -9.95 4.08 -30.25
N ARG A 204 -9.25 4.29 -31.37
CA ARG A 204 -8.77 3.22 -32.27
C ARG A 204 -9.92 2.38 -32.83
N LYS A 205 -10.95 3.05 -33.37
CA LYS A 205 -12.21 2.39 -33.79
C LYS A 205 -12.00 1.32 -34.86
N GLU A 206 -10.97 1.47 -35.69
CA GLU A 206 -10.58 0.50 -36.72
C GLU A 206 -10.22 -0.87 -36.14
N THR A 207 -9.82 -0.95 -34.86
CA THR A 207 -9.47 -2.22 -34.21
C THR A 207 -10.67 -3.09 -33.84
N PHE A 208 -11.88 -2.52 -33.78
CA PHE A 208 -13.08 -3.27 -33.38
C PHE A 208 -13.89 -3.83 -34.56
N VAL A 209 -13.67 -3.32 -35.78
CA VAL A 209 -14.45 -3.64 -36.98
C VAL A 209 -13.61 -4.41 -37.99
N THR A 210 -14.25 -5.02 -38.99
CA THR A 210 -13.55 -5.72 -40.08
C THR A 210 -13.10 -4.75 -41.17
N ALA A 211 -12.16 -5.17 -42.03
CA ALA A 211 -11.62 -4.31 -43.09
C ALA A 211 -12.67 -3.87 -44.13
N ASN A 212 -13.78 -4.59 -44.23
CA ASN A 212 -14.90 -4.29 -45.11
C ASN A 212 -15.93 -3.32 -44.49
N TYR A 213 -15.70 -2.88 -43.24
CA TYR A 213 -16.61 -1.94 -42.57
C TYR A 213 -16.58 -0.57 -43.28
N PRO A 214 -17.73 0.07 -43.56
CA PRO A 214 -17.80 1.27 -44.41
C PRO A 214 -16.84 2.40 -44.03
N ASN A 215 -16.67 2.66 -42.72
CA ASN A 215 -15.81 3.73 -42.20
C ASN A 215 -14.40 3.27 -41.77
N TYR A 216 -14.00 2.03 -42.10
CA TYR A 216 -12.72 1.46 -41.65
C TYR A 216 -11.52 2.32 -42.03
N GLN A 217 -11.46 2.79 -43.29
CA GLN A 217 -10.34 3.62 -43.75
C GLN A 217 -10.28 4.97 -43.04
N THR A 218 -11.44 5.61 -42.81
CA THR A 218 -11.54 6.87 -42.05
C THR A 218 -11.02 6.70 -40.63
N PHE A 219 -11.45 5.66 -39.91
CA PHE A 219 -11.00 5.40 -38.55
C PHE A 219 -9.49 5.11 -38.50
N LYS A 220 -8.99 4.32 -39.45
CA LYS A 220 -7.57 3.98 -39.54
C LYS A 220 -6.70 5.21 -39.83
N GLN A 221 -7.16 6.11 -40.70
CA GLN A 221 -6.46 7.35 -41.01
C GLN A 221 -6.41 8.30 -39.80
N LEU A 222 -7.54 8.47 -39.10
CA LEU A 222 -7.59 9.25 -37.86
C LEU A 222 -6.60 8.71 -36.83
N THR A 223 -6.68 7.42 -36.49
CA THR A 223 -5.78 6.79 -35.52
C THR A 223 -4.31 7.01 -35.90
N LYS A 224 -3.95 6.84 -37.17
CA LYS A 224 -2.57 7.03 -37.65
C LYS A 224 -2.10 8.49 -37.48
N THR A 225 -2.98 9.45 -37.72
CA THR A 225 -2.67 10.88 -37.52
C THR A 225 -2.50 11.19 -36.04
N GLU A 226 -3.37 10.66 -35.19
CA GLU A 226 -3.29 10.83 -33.74
C GLU A 226 -2.03 10.19 -33.13
N GLU A 227 -1.63 9.01 -33.60
CA GLU A 227 -0.38 8.37 -33.20
C GLU A 227 0.84 9.22 -33.55
N ARG A 228 0.92 9.71 -34.80
CA ARG A 228 2.03 10.57 -35.26
C ARG A 228 2.15 11.87 -34.47
N LEU A 229 1.02 12.41 -33.99
CA LEU A 229 0.98 13.60 -33.16
C LEU A 229 1.28 13.33 -31.69
N GLY A 230 1.55 12.07 -31.32
CA GLY A 230 1.78 11.66 -29.94
C GLY A 230 0.50 11.62 -29.09
N LEU A 231 -0.69 11.74 -29.68
CA LEU A 231 -1.96 11.73 -28.95
C LEU A 231 -2.34 10.34 -28.44
N LEU A 232 -1.85 9.29 -29.12
CA LEU A 232 -2.08 7.88 -28.78
C LEU A 232 -0.79 7.07 -28.53
N GLU A 233 0.38 7.70 -28.62
CA GLU A 233 1.69 7.04 -28.44
C GLU A 233 2.28 7.26 -27.04
N ILE A 234 3.04 6.27 -26.57
CA ILE A 234 3.83 6.30 -25.34
C ILE A 234 5.30 6.35 -25.74
N PRO A 235 6.14 7.22 -25.13
CA PRO A 235 7.57 7.25 -25.44
C PRO A 235 8.20 5.87 -25.26
N LYS A 236 8.98 5.41 -26.24
CA LYS A 236 9.71 4.14 -26.16
C LYS A 236 10.77 4.23 -25.04
N LEU A 237 10.50 3.56 -23.92
CA LEU A 237 11.40 3.46 -22.75
C LEU A 237 12.13 2.12 -22.74
N SER A 238 13.24 2.07 -22.00
CA SER A 238 14.19 0.95 -21.95
C SER A 238 13.72 -0.27 -21.13
N SER A 239 12.57 -0.22 -20.45
CA SER A 239 12.06 -1.33 -19.63
C SER A 239 10.58 -1.66 -19.86
N LEU A 240 10.26 -2.96 -19.86
CA LEU A 240 8.90 -3.51 -20.07
C LEU A 240 7.91 -3.19 -18.93
N GLN A 241 8.39 -3.05 -17.68
CA GLN A 241 7.53 -2.78 -16.53
C GLN A 241 7.08 -1.30 -16.45
N GLU A 242 7.98 -0.37 -16.79
CA GLU A 242 7.64 1.06 -16.89
C GLU A 242 6.70 1.32 -18.07
N PHE A 243 6.88 0.60 -19.18
CA PHE A 243 6.01 0.69 -20.35
C PHE A 243 4.55 0.35 -20.02
N VAL A 244 4.30 -0.78 -19.34
CA VAL A 244 2.94 -1.21 -18.95
C VAL A 244 2.29 -0.21 -18.00
N HIS A 245 3.06 0.41 -17.09
CA HIS A 245 2.56 1.43 -16.16
C HIS A 245 2.22 2.75 -16.86
N LEU A 246 3.04 3.22 -17.80
CA LEU A 246 2.75 4.43 -18.59
C LEU A 246 1.57 4.21 -19.55
N GLU A 247 1.51 3.05 -20.19
CA GLU A 247 0.42 2.69 -21.11
C GLU A 247 -0.93 2.73 -20.40
N THR A 248 -1.00 2.08 -19.24
CA THR A 248 -2.20 2.08 -18.39
C THR A 248 -2.58 3.49 -17.93
N ARG A 249 -1.60 4.38 -17.72
CA ARG A 249 -1.81 5.76 -17.30
C ARG A 249 -2.27 6.70 -18.42
N LEU A 250 -1.72 6.59 -19.62
CA LEU A 250 -2.16 7.35 -20.79
C LEU A 250 -3.61 7.01 -21.12
N TYR A 251 -3.93 5.73 -21.29
CA TYR A 251 -5.28 5.29 -21.65
C TYR A 251 -6.33 5.57 -20.55
N ARG A 252 -5.93 5.69 -19.27
CA ARG A 252 -6.81 6.22 -18.20
C ARG A 252 -7.08 7.71 -18.33
N THR A 253 -6.10 8.48 -18.82
CA THR A 253 -6.19 9.93 -18.98
C THR A 253 -7.04 10.29 -20.21
N ILE A 254 -6.75 9.67 -21.35
CA ILE A 254 -7.48 9.95 -22.61
C ILE A 254 -8.83 9.24 -22.69
N GLY A 255 -9.04 8.17 -21.91
CA GLY A 255 -10.25 7.34 -21.99
C GLY A 255 -11.55 7.98 -21.50
N THR A 256 -11.57 9.28 -21.14
CA THR A 256 -12.79 10.02 -20.76
C THR A 256 -12.92 11.30 -21.58
N ARG A 257 -14.15 11.75 -21.86
CA ARG A 257 -14.42 12.90 -22.74
C ARG A 257 -13.65 14.16 -22.34
N LYS A 258 -13.72 14.57 -21.06
CA LYS A 258 -13.02 15.76 -20.56
C LYS A 258 -11.50 15.57 -20.62
N GLY A 259 -11.00 14.39 -20.27
CA GLY A 259 -9.58 14.08 -20.33
C GLY A 259 -9.02 14.16 -21.75
N TRP A 260 -9.77 13.67 -22.73
CA TRP A 260 -9.43 13.77 -24.15
C TRP A 260 -9.48 15.20 -24.68
N GLN A 261 -10.54 15.95 -24.38
CA GLN A 261 -10.64 17.36 -24.79
C GLN A 261 -9.48 18.19 -24.24
N GLN A 262 -9.10 17.99 -22.97
CA GLN A 262 -7.94 18.64 -22.36
C GLN A 262 -6.63 18.22 -23.03
N HIS A 263 -6.51 16.93 -23.39
CA HIS A 263 -5.34 16.40 -24.08
C HIS A 263 -5.17 17.02 -25.48
N LEU A 264 -6.26 17.16 -26.23
CA LEU A 264 -6.30 17.84 -27.53
C LEU A 264 -5.92 19.33 -27.42
N HIS A 265 -6.53 20.06 -26.49
CA HIS A 265 -6.21 21.48 -26.23
C HIS A 265 -4.72 21.68 -25.89
N LYS A 266 -4.15 20.78 -25.08
CA LYS A 266 -2.73 20.83 -24.71
C LYS A 266 -1.78 20.64 -25.90
N HIS A 267 -2.20 19.88 -26.91
CA HIS A 267 -1.46 19.70 -28.15
C HIS A 267 -1.79 20.78 -29.19
N GLY A 268 -2.65 21.75 -28.86
CA GLY A 268 -3.07 22.82 -29.76
C GLY A 268 -3.82 22.28 -30.98
N VAL A 269 -4.56 21.18 -30.82
CA VAL A 269 -5.30 20.54 -31.89
C VAL A 269 -6.76 20.29 -31.50
N GLU A 270 -7.64 20.21 -32.50
CA GLU A 270 -9.03 19.80 -32.38
C GLU A 270 -9.36 18.75 -33.43
N ILE A 271 -10.44 18.00 -33.23
CA ILE A 271 -10.86 16.96 -34.17
C ILE A 271 -12.22 17.35 -34.75
N HIS A 272 -12.27 17.51 -36.06
CA HIS A 272 -13.47 17.82 -36.84
C HIS A 272 -13.61 16.78 -37.95
N ASP A 273 -14.78 16.13 -38.06
CA ASP A 273 -15.07 15.11 -39.08
C ASP A 273 -13.95 14.06 -39.26
N HIS A 274 -13.49 13.49 -38.14
CA HIS A 274 -12.39 12.50 -38.09
C HIS A 274 -11.05 12.99 -38.66
N ARG A 275 -10.81 14.30 -38.66
CA ARG A 275 -9.55 14.94 -39.05
C ARG A 275 -9.01 15.82 -37.93
N VAL A 276 -7.69 15.84 -37.78
CA VAL A 276 -7.01 16.65 -36.76
C VAL A 276 -6.63 18.01 -37.34
N MET A 277 -7.10 19.08 -36.69
CA MET A 277 -6.93 20.48 -37.08
C MET A 277 -6.06 21.21 -36.06
N LYS A 278 -5.22 22.17 -36.48
CA LYS A 278 -4.40 22.98 -35.55
C LYS A 278 -5.14 24.25 -35.13
N LEU A 279 -5.10 24.56 -33.83
CA LEU A 279 -5.48 25.86 -33.29
C LEU A 279 -4.32 26.85 -33.50
N SER A 280 -4.45 27.78 -34.44
CA SER A 280 -3.51 28.90 -34.54
C SER A 280 -3.82 29.93 -33.47
N GLU A 281 -2.81 30.30 -32.68
CA GLU A 281 -2.91 31.48 -31.80
C GLU A 281 -3.13 32.71 -32.69
N ILE A 282 -4.23 33.44 -32.41
CA ILE A 282 -4.76 34.60 -33.14
C ILE A 282 -5.79 34.23 -34.24
N THR A 283 -7.06 34.11 -33.80
CA THR A 283 -8.32 34.25 -34.59
C THR A 283 -8.62 33.29 -35.77
N ASN A 284 -9.66 32.46 -35.58
CA ASN A 284 -10.68 31.99 -36.53
C ASN A 284 -10.32 31.36 -37.89
N ASN A 285 -9.12 30.83 -38.11
CA ASN A 285 -8.87 29.93 -39.25
C ASN A 285 -8.26 28.60 -38.78
N LEU A 286 -9.11 27.59 -38.62
CA LEU A 286 -8.68 26.20 -38.45
C LEU A 286 -7.99 25.75 -39.75
N THR A 287 -6.72 25.37 -39.68
CA THR A 287 -5.95 24.83 -40.81
C THR A 287 -5.66 23.35 -40.58
N GLU A 288 -5.80 22.55 -41.64
CA GLU A 288 -5.54 21.10 -41.60
C GLU A 288 -4.05 20.86 -41.33
N PHE A 289 -3.72 19.93 -40.44
CA PHE A 289 -2.35 19.73 -39.98
C PHE A 289 -1.49 19.11 -41.10
N ASN A 290 -0.62 19.92 -41.73
CA ASN A 290 0.35 19.45 -42.72
C ASN A 290 1.60 18.85 -42.06
N SER A 291 1.98 17.67 -42.52
CA SER A 291 2.92 16.72 -41.89
C SER A 291 4.39 17.12 -41.80
N GLU A 292 4.78 18.36 -42.14
CA GLU A 292 6.21 18.72 -42.33
C GLU A 292 6.84 19.58 -41.22
N ASN A 293 6.09 20.09 -40.23
CA ASN A 293 6.65 20.94 -39.16
C ASN A 293 6.35 20.39 -37.76
N ALA A 294 7.16 19.44 -37.29
CA ALA A 294 7.10 18.93 -35.91
C ALA A 294 7.92 19.82 -34.95
N LEU A 295 7.26 20.75 -34.26
CA LEU A 295 7.81 21.45 -33.09
C LEU A 295 7.44 20.66 -31.82
N HIS A 296 8.45 20.22 -31.07
CA HIS A 296 8.29 19.62 -29.74
C HIS A 296 7.57 20.60 -28.80
N PHE A 297 6.36 20.26 -28.36
CA PHE A 297 5.58 21.07 -27.41
C PHE A 297 5.71 20.48 -25.99
N SER A 298 6.44 21.15 -25.10
CA SER A 298 6.48 20.83 -23.66
C SER A 298 5.58 21.79 -22.87
N PRO A 299 4.64 21.31 -22.04
CA PRO A 299 3.77 22.18 -21.25
C PRO A 299 4.58 22.95 -20.19
N LYS A 300 4.26 24.23 -19.98
CA LYS A 300 4.86 25.06 -18.94
C LYS A 300 4.34 24.65 -17.55
N ILE A 301 5.19 24.07 -16.70
CA ILE A 301 4.86 23.63 -15.34
C ILE A 301 5.11 24.76 -14.33
N GLU A 302 4.13 25.08 -13.49
CA GLU A 302 4.22 26.17 -12.51
C GLU A 302 4.68 25.67 -11.13
N ARG A 303 5.94 25.19 -11.03
CA ARG A 303 6.50 24.55 -9.82
C ARG A 303 6.29 25.35 -8.52
N HIS A 304 6.42 26.68 -8.58
CA HIS A 304 6.29 27.57 -7.44
C HIS A 304 4.95 27.45 -6.71
N ARG A 305 3.87 27.02 -7.40
CA ARG A 305 2.53 26.86 -6.80
C ARG A 305 2.38 25.63 -5.90
N ALA A 306 3.40 24.77 -5.83
CA ALA A 306 3.42 23.62 -4.95
C ALA A 306 3.80 23.99 -3.49
N ALA A 307 4.42 25.15 -3.28
CA ALA A 307 4.73 25.64 -1.93
C ALA A 307 3.45 26.02 -1.18
N ILE A 308 3.28 25.49 0.04
CA ILE A 308 2.09 25.72 0.88
C ILE A 308 2.51 26.47 2.14
N PRO A 309 1.87 27.62 2.47
CA PRO A 309 2.11 28.29 3.75
C PRO A 309 1.58 27.43 4.90
N ARG A 310 2.40 27.25 5.94
CA ARG A 310 2.06 26.43 7.13
C ARG A 310 2.28 27.23 8.40
N LYS A 311 1.59 26.83 9.49
CA LYS A 311 1.72 27.44 10.83
C LYS A 311 2.75 26.75 11.73
N ASN A 312 3.05 25.49 11.46
CA ASN A 312 4.00 24.67 12.23
C ASN A 312 5.21 24.30 11.34
N LEU A 313 6.28 23.80 11.96
CA LEU A 313 7.42 23.19 11.25
C LEU A 313 6.93 22.11 10.28
N SER A 314 7.59 22.00 9.13
CA SER A 314 7.34 20.93 8.18
C SER A 314 7.61 19.57 8.83
N ARG A 315 6.92 18.55 8.32
CA ARG A 315 7.06 17.18 8.81
C ARG A 315 8.52 16.68 8.84
N PRO A 316 9.33 16.79 7.77
CA PRO A 316 10.72 16.31 7.82
C PRO A 316 11.57 17.01 8.89
N VAL A 317 11.43 18.33 9.05
CA VAL A 317 12.19 19.09 10.04
C VAL A 317 11.76 18.75 11.46
N ARG A 318 10.45 18.62 11.72
CA ARG A 318 9.92 18.20 13.03
C ARG A 318 10.41 16.81 13.42
N LEU A 319 10.33 15.85 12.51
CA LEU A 319 10.79 14.47 12.76
C LEU A 319 12.29 14.43 13.07
N ALA A 320 13.10 15.25 12.38
CA ALA A 320 14.53 15.32 12.66
C ALA A 320 14.84 15.96 14.03
N LEU A 321 14.07 16.97 14.46
CA LEU A 321 14.17 17.53 15.81
C LEU A 321 13.78 16.50 16.88
N GLU A 322 12.65 15.82 16.71
CA GLU A 322 12.17 14.78 17.64
C GLU A 322 13.12 13.58 17.71
N ALA A 323 13.85 13.30 16.63
CA ALA A 323 14.89 12.28 16.57
C ALA A 323 16.25 12.77 17.10
N GLU A 324 16.32 13.96 17.72
CA GLU A 324 17.53 14.53 18.33
C GLU A 324 18.71 14.68 17.33
N VAL A 325 18.40 14.91 16.05
CA VAL A 325 19.41 15.14 15.00
C VAL A 325 20.05 16.52 15.15
N PHE A 326 19.29 17.48 15.67
CA PHE A 326 19.76 18.83 15.95
C PHE A 326 20.54 18.84 17.27
N GLN A 327 21.81 19.21 17.20
CA GLN A 327 22.65 19.49 18.36
C GLN A 327 22.56 20.99 18.71
N GLU A 328 22.89 21.34 19.96
CA GLU A 328 23.02 22.74 20.37
C GLU A 328 23.94 23.49 19.39
N HIS A 329 23.49 24.66 18.93
CA HIS A 329 24.19 25.52 17.96
C HIS A 329 24.37 24.98 16.53
N SER A 330 23.68 23.88 16.16
CA SER A 330 23.69 23.40 14.77
C SER A 330 23.21 24.49 13.80
N THR A 331 23.88 24.60 12.66
CA THR A 331 23.46 25.44 11.53
C THR A 331 22.49 24.68 10.62
N PHE A 332 21.47 25.36 10.12
CA PHE A 332 20.41 24.79 9.30
C PHE A 332 20.27 25.52 7.96
N PHE A 333 20.13 24.76 6.87
CA PHE A 333 19.85 25.29 5.55
C PHE A 333 18.66 24.59 4.88
N ASP A 334 17.67 25.35 4.42
CA ASP A 334 16.50 24.82 3.72
C ASP A 334 16.60 25.02 2.20
N TYR A 335 16.82 23.92 1.47
CA TYR A 335 16.95 23.90 0.02
C TYR A 335 15.56 23.71 -0.61
N GLY A 336 15.04 24.76 -1.24
CA GLY A 336 13.65 24.87 -1.70
C GLY A 336 12.70 25.34 -0.59
N CYS A 337 13.09 26.38 0.15
CA CYS A 337 12.41 26.82 1.37
C CYS A 337 11.01 27.41 1.16
N GLY A 338 10.60 27.69 -0.10
CA GLY A 338 9.35 28.36 -0.43
C GLY A 338 9.20 29.67 0.34
N TYR A 339 8.17 29.76 1.19
CA TYR A 339 7.91 30.94 2.02
C TYR A 339 8.85 31.09 3.24
N GLY A 340 9.83 30.20 3.45
CA GLY A 340 10.82 30.29 4.53
C GLY A 340 10.29 29.94 5.92
N GLY A 341 9.18 29.20 6.01
CA GLY A 341 8.50 28.93 7.28
C GLY A 341 9.32 28.10 8.28
N ASP A 342 10.08 27.12 7.82
CA ASP A 342 10.90 26.29 8.73
C ASP A 342 12.05 27.10 9.33
N ILE A 343 12.68 27.94 8.51
CA ILE A 343 13.77 28.84 8.90
C ILE A 343 13.31 29.78 10.01
N GLN A 344 12.16 30.43 9.84
CA GLN A 344 11.62 31.35 10.85
C GLN A 344 11.46 30.67 12.21
N ARG A 345 10.81 29.50 12.24
CA ARG A 345 10.47 28.79 13.48
C ARG A 345 11.68 28.17 14.17
N LEU A 346 12.64 27.65 13.41
CA LEU A 346 13.90 27.18 13.97
C LEU A 346 14.72 28.33 14.57
N THR A 347 14.68 29.51 13.93
CA THR A 347 15.33 30.72 14.47
C THR A 347 14.69 31.17 15.78
N GLU A 348 13.35 31.11 15.87
CA GLU A 348 12.60 31.36 17.12
C GLU A 348 12.98 30.36 18.25
N GLN A 349 13.44 29.17 17.89
CA GLN A 349 13.96 28.15 18.82
C GLN A 349 15.47 28.27 19.11
N GLY A 350 16.15 29.29 18.57
CA GLY A 350 17.57 29.57 18.83
C GLY A 350 18.56 28.95 17.86
N TYR A 351 18.11 28.29 16.78
CA TYR A 351 18.99 27.76 15.74
C TYR A 351 19.36 28.83 14.71
N LYS A 352 20.54 28.70 14.09
CA LYS A 352 20.94 29.57 12.97
C LYS A 352 20.48 28.95 11.66
N GLY A 353 19.48 29.56 11.02
CA GLY A 353 18.88 29.06 9.78
C GLY A 353 19.06 30.01 8.59
N SER A 354 19.24 29.43 7.40
CA SER A 354 19.11 30.13 6.10
C SER A 354 18.36 29.23 5.11
N GLY A 355 18.00 29.74 3.95
CA GLY A 355 17.42 28.90 2.90
C GLY A 355 17.24 29.61 1.58
N TRP A 356 17.14 28.80 0.53
CA TRP A 356 17.09 29.24 -0.84
C TRP A 356 15.88 28.62 -1.53
N ASP A 357 15.25 29.38 -2.43
CA ASP A 357 14.18 28.88 -3.29
C ASP A 357 14.30 29.56 -4.66
N PRO A 358 14.19 28.83 -5.78
CA PRO A 358 14.38 29.39 -7.12
C PRO A 358 13.37 30.48 -7.49
N TYR A 359 12.22 30.54 -6.81
CA TYR A 359 11.18 31.53 -7.05
C TYR A 359 11.05 32.52 -5.89
N TYR A 360 10.89 32.03 -4.66
CA TYR A 360 10.57 32.86 -3.50
C TYR A 360 11.78 33.53 -2.87
N SER A 361 12.97 32.94 -2.99
CA SER A 361 14.20 33.48 -2.39
C SER A 361 15.44 33.24 -3.27
N PRO A 362 15.43 33.66 -4.55
CA PRO A 362 16.48 33.32 -5.51
C PRO A 362 17.81 34.02 -5.25
N GLN A 363 17.80 35.14 -4.51
CA GLN A 363 18.99 35.93 -4.21
C GLN A 363 19.72 35.50 -2.94
N THR A 364 19.15 34.59 -2.14
CA THR A 364 19.83 34.09 -0.94
C THR A 364 20.97 33.17 -1.36
N PRO A 365 22.20 33.35 -0.85
CA PRO A 365 23.29 32.45 -1.18
C PRO A 365 23.00 31.05 -0.64
N GLN A 366 23.33 30.03 -1.45
CA GLN A 366 23.39 28.66 -1.00
C GLN A 366 24.65 28.48 -0.15
N ILE A 367 24.47 28.26 1.15
CA ILE A 367 25.57 28.17 2.12
C ILE A 367 25.64 26.75 2.69
N GLU A 368 26.85 26.30 2.99
CA GLU A 368 27.05 25.05 3.70
C GLU A 368 26.51 25.16 5.14
N SER A 369 25.94 24.07 5.66
CA SER A 369 25.37 24.01 7.01
C SER A 369 25.45 22.60 7.57
N ASP A 370 25.45 22.48 8.90
CA ASP A 370 25.47 21.18 9.59
C ASP A 370 24.33 20.29 9.11
N ILE A 371 23.12 20.88 9.03
CA ILE A 371 21.89 20.19 8.64
C ILE A 371 21.29 20.89 7.42
N VAL A 372 21.12 20.14 6.32
CA VAL A 372 20.40 20.62 5.13
C VAL A 372 19.07 19.89 4.99
N ASN A 373 17.99 20.61 4.72
CA ASN A 373 16.69 20.04 4.40
C ASN A 373 16.40 20.17 2.90
N LEU A 374 16.05 19.05 2.26
CA LEU A 374 15.49 18.96 0.91
C LEU A 374 14.06 18.44 1.01
N GLY A 375 13.20 19.25 1.65
CA GLY A 375 11.85 18.86 2.01
C GLY A 375 10.85 19.06 0.88
N TYR A 376 10.36 17.96 0.30
CA TYR A 376 9.33 17.95 -0.74
C TYR A 376 9.70 18.66 -2.07
N VAL A 377 10.99 18.79 -2.35
CA VAL A 377 11.50 19.42 -3.59
C VAL A 377 11.59 18.43 -4.74
N ILE A 378 12.15 17.25 -4.50
CA ILE A 378 12.39 16.26 -5.56
C ILE A 378 11.09 15.70 -6.15
N ASN A 379 9.96 15.82 -5.45
CA ASN A 379 8.65 15.46 -6.00
C ASN A 379 8.06 16.53 -6.92
N VAL A 380 8.53 17.78 -6.91
CA VAL A 380 7.98 18.85 -7.76
C VAL A 380 8.83 19.14 -9.01
N ILE A 381 9.99 18.48 -9.13
CA ILE A 381 10.87 18.58 -10.30
C ILE A 381 10.54 17.46 -11.29
N GLU A 382 10.06 17.84 -12.47
CA GLU A 382 9.68 16.92 -13.54
C GLU A 382 10.86 16.32 -14.31
N CYS A 383 11.95 17.08 -14.45
CA CYS A 383 13.14 16.61 -15.16
C CYS A 383 13.97 15.73 -14.23
N GLN A 384 14.17 14.47 -14.60
CA GLN A 384 14.91 13.52 -13.75
C GLN A 384 16.36 13.94 -13.52
N ASN A 385 17.03 14.51 -14.54
CA ASN A 385 18.40 14.99 -14.41
C ASN A 385 18.49 16.16 -13.43
N GLU A 386 17.62 17.15 -13.57
CA GLU A 386 17.55 18.30 -12.65
C GLU A 386 17.20 17.85 -11.23
N ARG A 387 16.30 16.88 -11.08
CA ARG A 387 15.95 16.31 -9.78
C ARG A 387 17.14 15.65 -9.09
N ARG A 388 17.96 14.92 -9.87
CA ARG A 388 19.20 14.31 -9.39
C ARG A 388 20.22 15.38 -9.01
N GLU A 389 20.37 16.41 -9.84
CA GLU A 389 21.25 17.55 -9.57
C GLU A 389 20.84 18.29 -8.29
N ALA A 390 19.56 18.60 -8.09
CA ALA A 390 19.07 19.25 -6.88
C ALA A 390 19.40 18.44 -5.61
N LEU A 391 19.24 17.11 -5.67
CA LEU A 391 19.60 16.22 -4.56
C LEU A 391 21.11 16.24 -4.28
N ILE A 392 21.95 16.19 -5.32
CA ILE A 392 23.41 16.26 -5.20
C ILE A 392 23.85 17.63 -4.66
N GLN A 393 23.25 18.73 -5.11
CA GLN A 393 23.58 20.07 -4.63
C GLN A 393 23.20 20.26 -3.16
N ALA A 394 22.01 19.82 -2.75
CA ALA A 394 21.62 19.84 -1.34
C ALA A 394 22.57 18.98 -0.48
N TRP A 395 23.02 17.83 -0.99
CA TRP A 395 24.03 17.02 -0.33
C TRP A 395 25.36 17.75 -0.17
N ASN A 396 25.85 18.43 -1.21
CA ASN A 396 27.10 19.19 -1.16
C ASN A 396 27.11 20.29 -0.09
N LEU A 397 25.94 20.88 0.20
CA LEU A 397 25.79 21.87 1.27
C LEU A 397 25.76 21.26 2.68
N ALA A 398 25.49 19.96 2.80
CA ALA A 398 25.35 19.28 4.09
C ALA A 398 26.70 18.89 4.67
N GLN A 399 27.07 19.49 5.79
CA GLN A 399 28.32 19.20 6.52
C GLN A 399 28.20 17.97 7.42
N LYS A 400 27.03 17.73 8.02
CA LYS A 400 26.78 16.54 8.86
C LYS A 400 25.63 15.70 8.34
N VAL A 401 24.49 16.33 8.05
CA VAL A 401 23.23 15.63 7.80
C VAL A 401 22.43 16.27 6.67
N LEU A 402 21.91 15.44 5.76
CA LEU A 402 20.88 15.82 4.80
C LEU A 402 19.56 15.13 5.12
N ILE A 403 18.49 15.92 5.25
CA ILE A 403 17.11 15.44 5.37
C ILE A 403 16.49 15.46 3.97
N VAL A 404 15.97 14.33 3.50
CA VAL A 404 15.31 14.22 2.20
C VAL A 404 13.86 13.78 2.41
N ALA A 405 12.91 14.54 1.88
CA ALA A 405 11.51 14.14 1.92
C ALA A 405 10.79 14.26 0.58
N ALA A 406 9.92 13.29 0.30
CA ALA A 406 9.04 13.29 -0.87
C ALA A 406 7.69 12.66 -0.53
N GLN A 407 6.69 12.90 -1.38
CA GLN A 407 5.38 12.27 -1.21
C GLN A 407 5.44 10.79 -1.61
N VAL A 408 4.89 9.91 -0.77
CA VAL A 408 4.81 8.47 -1.02
C VAL A 408 3.39 8.09 -1.43
N LEU A 409 3.27 7.17 -2.39
CA LEU A 409 2.01 6.64 -2.88
C LEU A 409 1.40 5.73 -1.81
N VAL A 410 0.25 6.13 -1.28
CA VAL A 410 -0.58 5.31 -0.38
C VAL A 410 -1.82 4.98 -1.20
N ASP A 411 -2.27 3.72 -1.21
CA ASP A 411 -3.37 3.17 -2.04
C ASP A 411 -4.76 3.82 -1.83
N ALA A 412 -4.86 5.14 -1.99
CA ALA A 412 -6.09 5.87 -2.13
C ALA A 412 -6.37 6.03 -3.63
N GLN A 413 -7.47 5.43 -4.08
CA GLN A 413 -8.01 5.62 -5.42
C GLN A 413 -8.42 7.08 -5.65
N GLU A 414 -7.48 7.95 -6.01
CA GLU A 414 -7.82 9.28 -6.50
C GLU A 414 -8.15 9.24 -7.99
N LYS A 415 -9.43 9.49 -8.29
CA LYS A 415 -9.98 9.64 -9.64
C LYS A 415 -9.52 10.99 -10.22
N GLY A 416 -8.96 10.99 -11.44
CA GLY A 416 -8.85 12.21 -12.28
C GLY A 416 -7.47 12.88 -12.39
N ILE A 417 -6.38 12.15 -12.18
CA ILE A 417 -5.02 12.71 -12.16
C ILE A 417 -4.32 12.56 -13.54
N MET A 418 -3.82 13.65 -14.12
CA MET A 418 -3.08 13.69 -15.40
C MET A 418 -1.61 13.30 -15.19
N VAL A 419 -1.11 12.28 -15.90
CA VAL A 419 0.29 11.82 -15.75
C VAL A 419 1.23 12.64 -16.65
N TYR A 420 2.41 12.98 -16.14
CA TYR A 420 3.48 13.68 -16.85
C TYR A 420 4.82 13.09 -16.44
N GLY A 421 5.63 12.60 -17.39
CA GLY A 421 6.87 11.89 -17.06
C GLY A 421 6.63 10.70 -16.11
N ASP A 422 7.34 10.67 -14.99
CA ASP A 422 7.16 9.68 -13.92
C ASP A 422 6.25 10.16 -12.76
N GLY A 423 5.68 11.36 -12.87
CA GLY A 423 4.78 11.96 -11.89
C GLY A 423 3.43 12.33 -12.48
N VAL A 424 2.76 13.26 -11.81
CA VAL A 424 1.43 13.74 -12.18
C VAL A 424 1.40 15.26 -12.21
N ILE A 425 0.60 15.84 -13.10
CA ILE A 425 0.29 17.26 -13.05
C ILE A 425 -1.02 17.43 -12.27
N THR A 426 -0.95 18.24 -11.21
CA THR A 426 -2.11 18.55 -10.37
C THR A 426 -3.05 19.56 -11.05
N SER A 427 -4.25 19.76 -10.50
CA SER A 427 -5.19 20.79 -10.95
C SER A 427 -4.62 22.23 -10.87
N ARG A 428 -3.51 22.44 -10.14
CA ARG A 428 -2.80 23.72 -10.03
C ARG A 428 -1.66 23.87 -11.06
N ASN A 429 -1.59 22.98 -12.04
CA ASN A 429 -0.53 22.93 -13.06
C ASN A 429 0.90 22.76 -12.48
N THR A 430 1.01 22.09 -11.33
CA THR A 430 2.29 21.69 -10.72
C THR A 430 2.58 20.22 -11.02
N PHE A 431 3.85 19.88 -11.21
CA PHE A 431 4.28 18.48 -11.25
C PHE A 431 4.38 17.92 -9.83
N GLN A 432 4.01 16.65 -9.67
CA GLN A 432 4.06 15.92 -8.42
C GLN A 432 4.41 14.45 -8.67
N LYS A 433 5.58 13.99 -8.24
CA LYS A 433 5.93 12.56 -8.21
C LYS A 433 5.56 11.97 -6.86
N TYR A 434 4.82 10.86 -6.90
CA TYR A 434 4.57 10.00 -5.75
C TYR A 434 5.50 8.80 -5.85
N TYR A 435 6.35 8.63 -4.85
CA TYR A 435 7.31 7.53 -4.77
C TYR A 435 6.69 6.33 -4.05
N GLN A 436 7.17 5.11 -4.32
CA GLN A 436 7.10 4.06 -3.30
C GLN A 436 8.20 4.29 -2.25
N GLN A 437 8.04 3.77 -1.03
CA GLN A 437 9.01 4.02 0.04
C GLN A 437 10.39 3.47 -0.32
N GLU A 438 10.44 2.27 -0.89
CA GLU A 438 11.65 1.59 -1.36
C GLU A 438 12.24 2.29 -2.58
N GLU A 439 11.39 2.74 -3.52
CA GLU A 439 11.82 3.51 -4.69
C GLU A 439 12.54 4.79 -4.28
N LEU A 440 11.99 5.53 -3.30
CA LEU A 440 12.61 6.73 -2.78
C LEU A 440 13.97 6.44 -2.13
N LYS A 441 14.07 5.36 -1.34
CA LYS A 441 15.34 4.96 -0.73
C LYS A 441 16.39 4.67 -1.79
N VAL A 442 16.05 3.80 -2.74
CA VAL A 442 16.97 3.39 -3.82
C VAL A 442 17.42 4.59 -4.64
N TYR A 443 16.51 5.52 -4.93
CA TYR A 443 16.85 6.77 -5.61
C TYR A 443 17.87 7.60 -4.84
N ILE A 444 17.67 7.80 -3.53
CA ILE A 444 18.60 8.56 -2.68
C ILE A 444 19.95 7.85 -2.59
N ASP A 445 19.94 6.55 -2.27
CA ASP A 445 21.16 5.74 -2.11
C ASP A 445 22.01 5.74 -3.39
N GLN A 446 21.40 5.61 -4.57
CA GLN A 446 22.12 5.60 -5.85
C GLN A 446 22.57 6.98 -6.30
N ALA A 447 21.83 8.04 -5.95
CA ALA A 447 22.21 9.40 -6.29
C ALA A 447 23.40 9.87 -5.45
N LEU A 448 23.39 9.55 -4.15
CA LEU A 448 24.38 10.02 -3.19
C LEU A 448 25.50 9.02 -2.90
N THR A 449 25.31 7.74 -3.27
CA THR A 449 26.22 6.62 -2.93
C THR A 449 26.43 6.42 -1.43
N VAL A 450 25.41 6.76 -0.63
CA VAL A 450 25.39 6.66 0.84
C VAL A 450 24.07 6.02 1.27
N ASP A 451 24.10 5.14 2.29
CA ASP A 451 22.90 4.46 2.79
C ASP A 451 22.00 5.43 3.58
N ALA A 452 20.83 5.76 3.02
CA ALA A 452 19.83 6.60 3.65
C ALA A 452 19.07 5.86 4.76
N ILE A 453 18.85 6.53 5.89
CA ILE A 453 18.14 5.99 7.06
C ILE A 453 16.70 6.51 7.08
N PRO A 454 15.67 5.64 7.12
CA PRO A 454 14.28 6.09 7.19
C PRO A 454 13.94 6.62 8.59
N LEU A 455 13.39 7.84 8.65
CA LEU A 455 12.69 8.31 9.85
C LEU A 455 11.26 7.81 9.87
N ASP A 456 10.57 7.98 8.74
CA ASP A 456 9.15 7.75 8.53
C ASP A 456 8.90 7.58 7.01
N LEU A 457 7.67 7.26 6.62
CA LEU A 457 7.20 7.23 5.23
C LEU A 457 7.52 8.55 4.53
N GLY A 458 8.27 8.43 3.44
CA GLY A 458 8.69 9.54 2.59
C GLY A 458 9.74 10.45 3.20
N VAL A 459 10.35 10.09 4.35
CA VAL A 459 11.34 10.93 5.04
C VAL A 459 12.58 10.11 5.39
N TYR A 460 13.71 10.52 4.83
CA TYR A 460 15.01 9.90 5.03
C TYR A 460 16.02 10.92 5.57
N ILE A 461 16.97 10.42 6.35
CA ILE A 461 18.16 11.14 6.78
C ILE A 461 19.39 10.47 6.16
N VAL A 462 20.34 11.27 5.69
CA VAL A 462 21.63 10.83 5.17
C VAL A 462 22.73 11.50 5.98
N PHE A 463 23.60 10.69 6.59
CA PHE A 463 24.73 11.18 7.41
C PHE A 463 26.01 11.21 6.58
N ARG A 464 26.83 12.26 6.78
CA ARG A 464 28.18 12.38 6.19
C ARG A 464 29.17 11.41 6.82
N ASP A 465 29.07 11.24 8.14
CA ASP A 465 29.90 10.32 8.91
C ASP A 465 29.12 9.03 9.19
N GLU A 466 29.64 7.90 8.71
CA GLU A 466 29.04 6.59 8.94
C GLU A 466 29.00 6.21 10.43
N SER A 467 29.96 6.67 11.24
CA SER A 467 29.97 6.37 12.67
C SER A 467 28.84 7.06 13.42
N GLU A 468 28.49 8.29 13.01
CA GLU A 468 27.30 8.98 13.51
C GLU A 468 26.01 8.34 12.96
N ALA A 469 26.02 7.87 11.71
CA ALA A 469 24.92 7.09 11.13
C ALA A 469 24.63 5.81 11.97
N GLU A 470 25.66 5.05 12.32
CA GLU A 470 25.53 3.83 13.11
C GLU A 470 25.14 4.11 14.56
N LYS A 471 25.67 5.19 15.16
CA LYS A 471 25.25 5.66 16.48
C LYS A 471 23.76 6.03 16.49
N PHE A 472 23.28 6.70 15.44
CA PHE A 472 21.86 7.02 15.26
C PHE A 472 21.00 5.78 15.06
N ARG A 473 21.45 4.79 14.27
CA ARG A 473 20.73 3.50 14.11
C ARG A 473 20.63 2.76 15.45
N ALA A 474 21.73 2.70 16.22
CA ALA A 474 21.78 2.00 17.49
C ALA A 474 20.88 2.65 18.56
N SER A 475 20.83 3.99 18.62
CA SER A 475 20.01 4.70 19.61
C SER A 475 18.52 4.39 19.49
N ARG A 476 18.01 4.14 18.27
CA ARG A 476 16.61 3.78 17.99
C ARG A 476 16.16 2.44 18.60
N PHE A 477 17.11 1.60 19.02
CA PHE A 477 16.86 0.29 19.63
C PHE A 477 17.42 0.22 21.06
N ARG A 478 17.79 1.34 21.66
CA ARG A 478 18.26 1.39 23.05
C ARG A 478 17.06 1.50 23.99
N SER A 479 17.05 0.72 25.08
CA SER A 479 16.02 0.80 26.11
C SER A 479 16.36 1.88 27.15
N ARG A 480 15.38 2.62 27.67
CA ARG A 480 15.63 3.49 28.84
C ARG A 480 15.77 2.67 30.12
N LEU A 481 16.91 2.78 30.81
CA LEU A 481 17.18 2.09 32.07
C LEU A 481 17.38 3.09 33.20
N THR A 482 16.92 2.71 34.39
CA THR A 482 17.14 3.48 35.62
C THR A 482 18.23 2.80 36.44
N SER A 483 19.11 3.60 37.03
CA SER A 483 20.18 3.10 37.89
C SER A 483 19.62 2.34 39.10
N PRO A 484 20.30 1.27 39.57
CA PRO A 484 19.92 0.53 40.76
C PRO A 484 19.77 1.44 41.97
N ARG A 485 18.75 1.20 42.80
CA ARG A 485 18.54 2.02 44.01
C ARG A 485 19.57 1.65 45.07
N ILE A 486 20.13 2.67 45.72
CA ILE A 486 20.96 2.48 46.92
C ILE A 486 20.07 1.96 48.05
N ARG A 487 20.38 0.78 48.57
CA ARG A 487 19.58 0.05 49.57
C ARG A 487 20.11 0.19 51.00
N LEU A 488 21.38 0.60 51.16
CA LEU A 488 22.06 0.70 52.44
C LEU A 488 22.73 2.08 52.60
N ASN A 489 22.36 2.82 53.64
CA ASN A 489 23.04 4.06 54.03
C ASN A 489 24.30 3.71 54.83
N LEU A 490 25.41 3.50 54.13
CA LEU A 490 26.73 3.45 54.76
C LEU A 490 27.29 4.87 54.80
N LYS A 491 27.67 5.38 56.00
CA LYS A 491 28.28 6.72 56.16
C LYS A 491 29.41 6.97 55.16
N ARG A 492 30.24 5.95 54.91
CA ARG A 492 31.34 6.04 53.93
C ARG A 492 30.87 6.23 52.49
N PHE A 493 29.71 5.73 52.09
CA PHE A 493 29.24 5.89 50.71
C PHE A 493 28.62 7.27 50.48
N GLU A 494 27.92 7.84 51.47
CA GLU A 494 27.37 9.20 51.41
C GLU A 494 28.48 10.23 51.12
N ASP A 495 29.65 10.08 51.77
CA ASP A 495 30.82 10.94 51.58
C ASP A 495 31.39 10.91 50.14
N TYR A 496 31.13 9.84 49.39
CA TYR A 496 31.66 9.66 48.02
C TYR A 496 30.57 9.60 46.95
N GLN A 497 29.30 9.83 47.30
CA GLN A 497 28.19 9.63 46.38
C GLN A 497 28.33 10.53 45.15
N GLU A 498 28.65 11.82 45.34
CA GLU A 498 28.85 12.76 44.22
C GLU A 498 29.99 12.33 43.30
N LEU A 499 31.09 11.82 43.86
CA LEU A 499 32.25 11.35 43.10
C LEU A 499 31.97 10.04 42.34
N LEU A 500 31.14 9.15 42.91
CA LEU A 500 30.80 7.86 42.30
C LEU A 500 29.58 7.93 41.37
N GLN A 501 28.78 9.00 41.44
CA GLN A 501 27.57 9.17 40.64
C GLN A 501 27.83 9.07 39.13
N PRO A 502 28.87 9.72 38.54
CA PRO A 502 29.19 9.57 37.12
C PRO A 502 29.50 8.12 36.72
N LEU A 503 30.16 7.36 37.60
CA LEU A 503 30.44 5.93 37.37
C LEU A 503 29.17 5.08 37.42
N ILE A 504 28.24 5.37 38.35
CA ILE A 504 26.93 4.71 38.44
C ILE A 504 26.13 4.95 37.16
N GLU A 505 26.10 6.19 36.67
CA GLU A 505 25.40 6.58 35.45
C GLU A 505 26.02 5.91 34.21
N PHE A 506 27.35 5.92 34.10
CA PHE A 506 28.06 5.24 33.02
C PHE A 506 27.73 3.75 32.96
N ILE A 507 27.83 3.03 34.07
CA ILE A 507 27.57 1.59 34.11
C ILE A 507 26.09 1.30 33.85
N SER A 508 25.19 2.17 34.32
CA SER A 508 23.75 2.03 34.08
C SER A 508 23.43 2.21 32.59
N ASP A 509 24.15 3.11 31.91
CA ASP A 509 23.94 3.36 30.50
C ASP A 509 24.65 2.35 29.59
N HIS A 510 25.86 1.90 29.92
CA HIS A 510 26.64 0.98 29.07
C HIS A 510 26.53 -0.50 29.45
N GLY A 511 26.11 -0.81 30.68
CA GLY A 511 26.04 -2.17 31.21
C GLY A 511 27.41 -2.83 31.42
N ARG A 512 28.48 -2.04 31.45
CA ARG A 512 29.87 -2.47 31.67
C ARG A 512 30.67 -1.34 32.33
N LEU A 513 31.87 -1.68 32.81
CA LEU A 513 32.82 -0.68 33.33
C LEU A 513 33.41 0.19 32.18
N PRO A 514 33.73 1.47 32.46
CA PRO A 514 34.41 2.34 31.49
C PRO A 514 35.85 1.89 31.24
N VAL A 515 36.35 2.16 30.04
CA VAL A 515 37.79 2.14 29.75
C VAL A 515 38.42 3.52 30.01
N GLU A 516 39.75 3.61 29.98
CA GLU A 516 40.53 4.76 30.49
C GLU A 516 40.13 6.15 29.94
N THR A 517 39.47 6.24 28.78
CA THR A 517 39.08 7.50 28.14
C THR A 517 37.57 7.80 28.13
N GLU A 518 36.75 6.93 28.71
CA GLU A 518 35.29 7.02 28.59
C GLU A 518 34.62 7.78 29.73
N LEU A 519 35.32 7.95 30.85
CA LEU A 519 34.82 8.64 32.02
C LEU A 519 35.78 9.79 32.39
N PRO A 520 35.38 11.06 32.21
CA PRO A 520 36.22 12.22 32.54
C PRO A 520 36.70 12.22 34.00
N GLU A 521 35.87 11.76 34.92
CA GLU A 521 36.15 11.69 36.36
C GLU A 521 37.00 10.47 36.76
N ALA A 522 37.44 9.65 35.79
CA ALA A 522 38.16 8.41 36.06
C ALA A 522 39.43 8.61 36.90
N GLU A 523 40.20 9.68 36.64
CA GLU A 523 41.42 9.98 37.41
C GLU A 523 41.11 10.28 38.87
N GLN A 524 40.08 11.09 39.14
CA GLN A 524 39.67 11.45 40.51
C GLN A 524 39.18 10.21 41.28
N ILE A 525 38.38 9.36 40.63
CA ILE A 525 37.91 8.10 41.21
C ILE A 525 39.10 7.16 41.48
N GLN A 526 40.09 7.11 40.58
CA GLN A 526 41.27 6.26 40.77
C GLN A 526 42.19 6.76 41.88
N GLN A 527 42.29 8.07 42.11
CA GLN A 527 43.07 8.63 43.22
C GLN A 527 42.50 8.18 44.58
N GLU A 528 41.18 8.18 44.74
CA GLU A 528 40.52 7.81 46.00
C GLU A 528 40.43 6.28 46.19
N PHE A 529 40.06 5.53 45.14
CA PHE A 529 39.75 4.09 45.25
C PHE A 529 40.83 3.16 44.65
N GLY A 530 41.88 3.72 44.06
CA GLY A 530 42.97 3.03 43.37
C GLY A 530 42.61 2.53 41.97
N THR A 531 41.43 1.93 41.77
CA THR A 531 40.97 1.47 40.43
C THR A 531 39.46 1.63 40.29
N ILE A 532 38.97 1.82 39.06
CA ILE A 532 37.53 1.86 38.75
C ILE A 532 36.82 0.58 39.22
N LYS A 533 37.46 -0.59 39.09
CA LYS A 533 36.90 -1.86 39.57
C LYS A 533 36.69 -1.86 41.08
N ARG A 534 37.61 -1.28 41.86
CA ARG A 534 37.47 -1.14 43.32
C ARG A 534 36.37 -0.15 43.69
N ALA A 535 36.30 0.99 42.99
CA ALA A 535 35.19 1.94 43.16
C ALA A 535 33.84 1.27 42.92
N PHE A 536 33.72 0.45 41.86
CA PHE A 536 32.50 -0.31 41.60
C PHE A 536 32.19 -1.38 42.67
N GLN A 537 33.19 -2.01 43.29
CA GLN A 537 32.95 -2.91 44.42
C GLN A 537 32.30 -2.20 45.62
N ILE A 538 32.61 -0.91 45.84
CA ILE A 538 31.92 -0.11 46.87
C ILE A 538 30.47 0.14 46.48
N ILE A 539 30.19 0.45 45.21
CA ILE A 539 28.82 0.59 44.69
C ILE A 539 28.02 -0.70 44.87
N LEU A 540 28.62 -1.87 44.60
CA LEU A 540 27.98 -3.18 44.79
C LEU A 540 27.63 -3.50 46.24
N GLN A 541 28.34 -2.93 47.22
CA GLN A 541 28.02 -3.12 48.64
C GLN A 541 26.75 -2.38 49.06
N VAL A 542 26.38 -1.31 48.35
CA VAL A 542 25.22 -0.45 48.68
C VAL A 542 24.05 -0.61 47.71
N THR A 543 24.23 -1.35 46.62
CA THR A 543 23.21 -1.65 45.61
C THR A 543 22.93 -3.16 45.53
N ASN A 544 21.93 -3.58 44.74
CA ASN A 544 21.69 -4.99 44.47
C ASN A 544 22.54 -5.46 43.27
N PRO A 545 23.48 -6.41 43.43
CA PRO A 545 24.29 -6.92 42.33
C PRO A 545 23.48 -7.48 41.16
N GLU A 546 22.34 -8.14 41.43
CA GLU A 546 21.48 -8.71 40.39
C GLU A 546 20.87 -7.64 39.47
N GLU A 547 20.64 -6.42 39.97
CA GLU A 547 20.11 -5.31 39.15
C GLU A 547 21.15 -4.87 38.10
N TRP A 548 22.45 -4.95 38.43
CA TRP A 548 23.53 -4.67 37.47
C TRP A 548 23.64 -5.74 36.39
N ASP A 549 23.44 -7.02 36.74
CA ASP A 549 23.39 -8.11 35.76
C ASP A 549 22.21 -7.96 34.80
N VAL A 550 21.05 -7.52 35.31
CA VAL A 550 19.87 -7.20 34.49
C VAL A 550 20.17 -6.05 33.52
N ILE A 551 20.85 -4.99 33.97
CA ILE A 551 21.28 -3.88 33.10
C ILE A 551 22.22 -4.39 32.01
N ALA A 552 23.28 -5.12 32.37
CA ALA A 552 24.23 -5.69 31.41
C ALA A 552 23.55 -6.64 30.42
N HIS A 553 22.59 -7.43 30.87
CA HIS A 553 21.80 -8.32 30.01
C HIS A 553 20.90 -7.52 29.05
N LYS A 554 20.23 -6.48 29.53
CA LYS A 554 19.37 -5.64 28.69
C LYS A 554 20.17 -4.87 27.64
N ARG A 555 21.36 -4.37 27.98
CA ARG A 555 22.28 -3.73 27.02
C ARG A 555 22.79 -4.69 25.96
N ARG A 556 23.10 -5.95 26.34
CA ARG A 556 23.36 -7.02 25.36
C ARG A 556 22.18 -7.21 24.41
N GLN A 557 20.96 -7.27 24.93
CA GLN A 557 19.76 -7.45 24.11
C GLN A 557 19.53 -6.27 23.14
N ASP A 558 19.70 -5.03 23.59
CA ASP A 558 19.58 -3.82 22.75
C ASP A 558 20.57 -3.86 21.58
N LEU A 559 21.85 -4.16 21.86
CA LEU A 559 22.90 -4.28 20.84
C LEU A 559 22.64 -5.44 19.88
N LEU A 560 22.11 -6.58 20.37
CA LEU A 560 21.74 -7.70 19.51
C LEU A 560 20.62 -7.34 18.53
N VAL A 561 19.58 -6.63 18.99
CA VAL A 561 18.50 -6.14 18.12
C VAL A 561 19.07 -5.24 17.04
N TYR A 562 19.92 -4.28 17.41
CA TYR A 562 20.59 -3.39 16.45
C TYR A 562 21.45 -4.18 15.43
N ILE A 563 22.38 -5.02 15.89
CA ILE A 563 23.28 -5.79 15.00
C ILE A 563 22.52 -6.77 14.09
N ALA A 564 21.40 -7.31 14.58
CA ALA A 564 20.48 -8.11 13.78
C ALA A 564 19.85 -7.27 12.67
N LEU A 565 19.28 -6.11 13.01
CA LEU A 565 18.61 -5.24 12.04
C LEU A 565 19.56 -4.63 11.01
N SER A 566 20.82 -4.36 11.36
CA SER A 566 21.84 -3.91 10.41
C SER A 566 22.12 -4.91 9.29
N ARG A 567 21.63 -6.17 9.39
CA ARG A 567 21.76 -7.17 8.31
C ARG A 567 20.82 -6.90 7.12
N PHE A 568 19.72 -6.15 7.30
CA PHE A 568 18.79 -5.81 6.22
C PHE A 568 19.34 -4.75 5.26
N SER A 569 20.27 -3.92 5.73
CA SER A 569 21.10 -3.06 4.88
C SER A 569 22.48 -3.70 4.71
N ARG A 570 23.52 -3.06 5.26
CA ARG A 570 24.88 -3.57 5.29
C ARG A 570 25.34 -3.56 6.73
N ARG A 571 25.64 -4.75 7.28
CA ARG A 571 26.20 -4.84 8.62
C ARG A 571 27.51 -4.05 8.69
N PRO A 572 27.66 -3.11 9.65
CA PRO A 572 28.82 -2.23 9.70
C PRO A 572 30.09 -3.03 9.96
N LYS A 573 31.20 -2.59 9.37
CA LYS A 573 32.53 -3.08 9.75
C LYS A 573 32.91 -2.45 11.09
N LEU A 574 33.77 -3.13 11.85
CA LEU A 574 34.17 -2.68 13.18
C LEU A 574 34.68 -1.22 13.20
N PHE A 575 35.44 -0.78 12.19
CA PHE A 575 35.95 0.60 12.13
C PHE A 575 34.88 1.66 11.88
N GLN A 576 33.72 1.28 11.35
CA GLN A 576 32.58 2.18 11.11
C GLN A 576 31.76 2.43 12.38
N LEU A 577 32.01 1.66 13.45
CA LEU A 577 31.37 1.87 14.74
C LEU A 577 32.11 2.96 15.52
N SER A 578 31.39 3.73 16.33
CA SER A 578 31.98 4.65 17.30
C SER A 578 32.84 3.89 18.34
N GLU A 579 33.84 4.57 18.92
CA GLU A 579 34.69 3.95 19.96
C GLU A 579 33.89 3.43 21.15
N ALA A 580 32.88 4.18 21.60
CA ALA A 580 31.97 3.75 22.66
C ALA A 580 31.28 2.41 22.32
N MET A 581 30.76 2.27 21.09
CA MET A 581 30.13 1.02 20.66
C MET A 581 31.13 -0.14 20.53
N LYS A 582 32.36 0.12 20.05
CA LYS A 582 33.43 -0.89 20.01
C LYS A 582 33.73 -1.43 21.40
N ASN A 583 33.82 -0.53 22.38
CA ASN A 583 34.05 -0.88 23.78
C ASN A 583 32.84 -1.61 24.39
N ASP A 584 31.61 -1.20 24.07
CA ASP A 584 30.38 -1.90 24.48
C ASP A 584 30.36 -3.34 23.97
N ILE A 585 30.62 -3.52 22.68
CA ILE A 585 30.65 -4.85 22.06
C ILE A 585 31.74 -5.72 22.70
N LYS A 586 32.94 -5.17 22.91
CA LYS A 586 34.06 -5.88 23.53
C LYS A 586 33.74 -6.25 24.98
N GLY A 587 33.19 -5.32 25.76
CA GLY A 587 32.86 -5.54 27.17
C GLY A 587 31.69 -6.50 27.39
N LEU A 588 30.69 -6.49 26.51
CA LEU A 588 29.46 -7.26 26.67
C LEU A 588 29.47 -8.63 25.96
N PHE A 589 30.20 -8.76 24.85
CA PHE A 589 30.24 -10.00 24.05
C PHE A 589 31.65 -10.60 23.91
N GLY A 590 32.68 -9.85 24.28
CA GLY A 590 34.08 -10.23 24.10
C GLY A 590 34.63 -9.92 22.70
N SER A 591 33.84 -10.11 21.64
CA SER A 591 34.24 -9.76 20.27
C SER A 591 33.04 -9.41 19.39
N TYR A 592 33.30 -8.60 18.34
CA TYR A 592 32.29 -8.25 17.35
C TYR A 592 31.77 -9.47 16.57
N ARG A 593 32.62 -10.46 16.32
CA ARG A 593 32.20 -11.70 15.66
C ARG A 593 31.17 -12.46 16.49
N LYS A 594 31.39 -12.59 17.80
CA LYS A 594 30.44 -13.26 18.71
C LYS A 594 29.09 -12.55 18.75
N SER A 595 29.06 -11.22 18.77
CA SER A 595 27.78 -10.49 18.73
C SER A 595 27.05 -10.68 17.40
N CYS A 596 27.77 -10.74 16.27
CA CYS A 596 27.21 -11.06 14.96
C CYS A 596 26.59 -12.46 14.91
N ASP A 597 27.31 -13.48 15.40
CA ASP A 597 26.84 -14.87 15.40
C ASP A 597 25.55 -15.03 16.24
N LEU A 598 25.48 -14.36 17.39
CA LEU A 598 24.29 -14.34 18.24
C LEU A 598 23.11 -13.59 17.59
N ALA A 599 23.37 -12.45 16.94
CA ALA A 599 22.35 -11.71 16.21
C ALA A 599 21.78 -12.52 15.03
N ASP A 600 22.62 -13.30 14.36
CA ASP A 600 22.23 -14.18 13.26
C ASP A 600 21.34 -15.34 13.74
N LEU A 601 21.68 -15.94 14.87
CA LEU A 601 20.83 -16.95 15.52
C LEU A 601 19.47 -16.36 15.91
N MET A 602 19.45 -15.11 16.38
CA MET A 602 18.21 -14.41 16.75
C MET A 602 17.32 -14.13 15.53
N LEU A 603 17.90 -13.74 14.38
CA LEU A 603 17.17 -13.59 13.12
C LEU A 603 16.63 -14.92 12.59
N TYR A 604 17.41 -16.00 12.68
CA TYR A 604 16.94 -17.32 12.29
C TYR A 604 15.72 -17.74 13.13
N THR A 605 15.78 -17.48 14.44
CA THR A 605 14.69 -17.74 15.39
C THR A 605 13.43 -16.93 15.06
N LEU A 606 13.60 -15.69 14.59
CA LEU A 606 12.49 -14.82 14.18
C LEU A 606 11.64 -15.40 13.03
N GLY A 607 12.25 -16.23 12.18
CA GLY A 607 11.60 -16.84 11.02
C GLY A 607 10.54 -17.90 11.35
N ASP A 608 10.45 -18.37 12.60
CA ASP A 608 9.42 -19.33 13.03
C ASP A 608 8.19 -18.60 13.63
N PRO A 609 7.03 -18.61 12.96
CA PRO A 609 5.81 -17.97 13.46
C PRO A 609 5.36 -18.51 14.82
N LYS A 610 5.66 -19.78 15.16
CA LYS A 610 5.27 -20.37 16.45
C LYS A 610 6.04 -19.75 17.61
N ILE A 611 7.30 -19.38 17.38
CA ILE A 611 8.11 -18.71 18.40
C ILE A 611 7.55 -17.31 18.64
N ILE A 612 7.28 -16.55 17.58
CA ILE A 612 6.65 -15.21 17.72
C ILE A 612 5.28 -15.31 18.40
N ALA A 613 4.47 -16.32 18.06
CA ALA A 613 3.21 -16.60 18.72
C ALA A 613 3.38 -16.82 20.22
N ASN A 614 4.35 -17.64 20.62
CA ASN A 614 4.66 -17.94 22.01
C ASN A 614 5.12 -16.69 22.77
N HIS A 615 6.01 -15.89 22.18
CA HIS A 615 6.44 -14.62 22.75
C HIS A 615 5.27 -13.62 22.90
N CYS A 616 4.36 -13.57 21.93
CA CYS A 616 3.15 -12.74 22.03
C CYS A 616 2.23 -13.18 23.19
N GLN A 617 2.02 -14.50 23.36
CA GLN A 617 1.13 -15.04 24.39
C GLN A 617 1.70 -14.92 25.81
N ASN A 618 3.02 -15.08 25.95
CA ASN A 618 3.72 -14.97 27.23
C ASN A 618 4.17 -13.55 27.54
N SER A 619 3.87 -12.57 26.69
CA SER A 619 4.16 -11.18 26.98
C SER A 619 3.41 -10.72 28.23
N GLU A 620 4.16 -10.15 29.18
CA GLU A 620 3.63 -9.51 30.39
C GLU A 620 2.97 -8.16 30.06
N LEU A 621 3.38 -7.55 28.95
CA LEU A 621 2.89 -6.26 28.47
C LEU A 621 2.04 -6.45 27.21
N GLY A 622 1.00 -5.64 27.08
CA GLY A 622 0.13 -5.62 25.93
C GLY A 622 -1.15 -6.42 26.08
N GLN A 623 -2.14 -6.04 25.29
CA GLN A 623 -3.44 -6.68 25.23
C GLN A 623 -3.39 -7.89 24.30
N LYS A 624 -3.44 -9.08 24.90
CA LYS A 624 -3.49 -10.36 24.19
C LYS A 624 -4.88 -10.60 23.62
N ARG A 625 -4.93 -10.88 22.31
CA ARG A 625 -6.16 -11.21 21.58
C ARG A 625 -5.95 -12.53 20.82
N ALA A 626 -7.04 -13.12 20.33
CA ALA A 626 -7.03 -14.45 19.71
C ALA A 626 -5.96 -14.62 18.60
N ASN A 627 -5.70 -13.58 17.80
CA ASN A 627 -4.76 -13.64 16.67
C ASN A 627 -3.68 -12.55 16.71
N SER A 628 -3.55 -11.81 17.82
CA SER A 628 -2.62 -10.68 17.87
C SER A 628 -2.28 -10.24 19.28
N LEU A 629 -1.09 -9.65 19.45
CA LEU A 629 -0.72 -8.86 20.63
C LEU A 629 -0.77 -7.37 20.24
N TRP A 630 -1.43 -6.55 21.06
CA TRP A 630 -1.49 -5.09 20.85
C TRP A 630 -0.76 -4.40 22.00
N ILE A 631 0.09 -3.44 21.68
CA ILE A 631 0.77 -2.61 22.66
C ILE A 631 0.67 -1.14 22.26
N HIS A 632 0.82 -0.25 23.23
CA HIS A 632 1.20 1.13 22.98
C HIS A 632 2.69 1.22 22.69
N ILE A 633 3.11 2.18 21.86
CA ILE A 633 4.52 2.33 21.43
C ILE A 633 5.47 2.50 22.63
N CYS A 634 5.02 3.11 23.73
CA CYS A 634 5.81 3.26 24.96
C CYS A 634 6.21 1.92 25.60
N ALA A 635 5.49 0.83 25.33
CA ALA A 635 5.79 -0.49 25.86
C ALA A 635 6.78 -1.28 25.00
N LEU A 636 7.11 -0.81 23.78
CA LEU A 636 7.95 -1.52 22.82
C LEU A 636 9.33 -1.85 23.40
N GLU A 637 10.00 -0.88 24.03
CA GLU A 637 11.34 -1.06 24.62
C GLU A 637 11.35 -2.11 25.74
N LYS A 638 10.21 -2.32 26.41
CA LYS A 638 10.06 -3.29 27.50
C LYS A 638 9.69 -4.70 27.01
N LEU A 639 9.34 -4.88 25.73
CA LEU A 639 9.09 -6.20 25.17
C LEU A 639 10.37 -7.05 25.10
N SER A 640 10.16 -8.36 24.93
CA SER A 640 11.25 -9.29 24.65
C SER A 640 12.03 -8.88 23.39
N PRO A 641 13.35 -9.15 23.33
CA PRO A 641 14.18 -8.73 22.20
C PRO A 641 13.67 -9.27 20.87
N LEU A 642 13.08 -10.47 20.82
CA LEU A 642 12.52 -11.04 19.59
C LEU A 642 11.31 -10.25 19.07
N LEU A 643 10.41 -9.77 19.94
CA LEU A 643 9.28 -8.93 19.49
C LEU A 643 9.77 -7.54 19.04
N ARG A 644 10.78 -6.99 19.72
CA ARG A 644 11.43 -5.74 19.30
C ARG A 644 12.11 -5.88 17.95
N LEU A 645 12.78 -7.02 17.70
CA LEU A 645 13.37 -7.35 16.41
C LEU A 645 12.29 -7.55 15.33
N TYR A 646 11.18 -8.19 15.67
CA TYR A 646 10.05 -8.39 14.74
C TYR A 646 9.45 -7.06 14.26
N GLU A 647 9.23 -6.11 15.18
CA GLU A 647 8.81 -4.76 14.83
C GLU A 647 9.91 -4.00 14.07
N GLY A 648 11.15 -4.16 14.52
CA GLY A 648 12.35 -3.61 13.90
C GLY A 648 12.48 -3.96 12.42
N CYS A 649 12.06 -5.16 11.99
CA CYS A 649 12.11 -5.56 10.58
C CYS A 649 11.29 -4.64 9.67
N ALA A 650 10.19 -4.07 10.19
CA ALA A 650 9.41 -3.06 9.47
C ALA A 650 9.98 -1.66 9.67
N SER A 651 10.22 -1.25 10.92
CA SER A 651 10.61 0.12 11.24
C SER A 651 12.03 0.50 10.78
N GLN A 652 12.93 -0.48 10.63
CA GLN A 652 14.27 -0.28 10.08
C GLN A 652 14.23 0.08 8.59
N THR A 653 13.26 -0.44 7.84
CA THR A 653 13.18 -0.24 6.39
C THR A 653 12.24 0.90 6.01
N LEU A 654 11.11 1.04 6.71
CA LEU A 654 10.06 2.00 6.37
C LEU A 654 10.01 3.21 7.31
N GLY A 655 10.72 3.15 8.44
CA GLY A 655 10.53 4.10 9.53
C GLY A 655 9.31 3.74 10.39
N ARG A 656 9.12 4.46 11.50
CA ARG A 656 7.91 4.34 12.33
C ARG A 656 6.95 5.47 11.94
N PRO A 657 5.69 5.16 11.58
CA PRO A 657 4.74 6.20 11.18
C PRO A 657 4.50 7.24 12.26
N GLU A 658 4.66 8.52 11.93
CA GLU A 658 4.32 9.63 12.82
C GLU A 658 2.86 9.56 13.28
N GLY A 659 2.63 9.68 14.58
CA GLY A 659 1.28 9.63 15.16
C GLY A 659 0.71 8.24 15.36
N ALA A 660 1.40 7.17 14.92
CA ALA A 660 1.06 5.82 15.34
C ALA A 660 1.41 5.64 16.82
N ASN A 661 0.41 5.33 17.63
CA ASN A 661 0.59 5.14 19.07
C ASN A 661 0.42 3.68 19.50
N LEU A 662 -0.07 2.82 18.60
CA LEU A 662 -0.32 1.41 18.89
C LEU A 662 0.33 0.52 17.83
N ILE A 663 0.87 -0.60 18.30
CA ILE A 663 1.51 -1.62 17.47
C ILE A 663 0.77 -2.93 17.67
N LYS A 664 0.35 -3.54 16.56
CA LYS A 664 -0.30 -4.84 16.50
C LYS A 664 0.64 -5.86 15.87
N PHE A 665 1.06 -6.82 16.68
CA PHE A 665 1.75 -8.02 16.24
C PHE A 665 0.74 -9.06 15.77
N HIS A 666 0.83 -9.50 14.52
CA HIS A 666 -0.01 -10.57 14.02
C HIS A 666 0.64 -11.92 14.32
N ILE A 667 -0.11 -12.84 14.91
CA ILE A 667 0.43 -14.12 15.37
C ILE A 667 0.39 -15.19 14.25
N LYS A 668 -0.57 -15.07 13.32
CA LYS A 668 -0.81 -16.08 12.28
C LYS A 668 -0.16 -15.76 10.93
N THR A 669 0.21 -14.52 10.72
CA THR A 669 0.69 -14.03 9.43
C THR A 669 1.90 -13.14 9.62
N PRO A 670 2.82 -13.13 8.64
CA PRO A 670 3.85 -12.16 8.27
C PRO A 670 3.88 -10.70 8.69
N LYS A 671 3.01 -10.21 9.57
CA LYS A 671 2.51 -8.85 9.49
C LYS A 671 2.70 -8.10 10.78
N ILE A 672 2.85 -6.80 10.64
CA ILE A 672 2.76 -5.83 11.71
C ILE A 672 1.81 -4.72 11.29
N SER A 673 1.07 -4.16 12.23
CA SER A 673 0.25 -2.97 11.97
C SER A 673 0.54 -1.87 12.97
N TYR A 674 0.63 -0.65 12.45
CA TYR A 674 0.64 0.59 13.20
C TYR A 674 -0.77 1.17 13.20
N LEU A 675 -1.31 1.43 14.38
CA LEU A 675 -2.68 1.92 14.56
C LEU A 675 -2.64 3.32 15.15
N PHE A 676 -3.56 4.16 14.70
CA PHE A 676 -3.60 5.58 15.01
C PHE A 676 -4.85 5.87 15.81
N SER A 677 -4.67 6.56 16.93
CA SER A 677 -5.75 6.93 17.85
C SER A 677 -5.46 8.34 18.37
N ALA A 678 -5.90 9.37 17.66
CA ALA A 678 -5.55 10.77 17.98
C ALA A 678 -5.86 11.14 19.44
N ASP A 679 -7.01 10.69 19.95
CA ASP A 679 -7.47 11.02 21.30
C ASP A 679 -7.01 9.98 22.35
N PHE A 680 -5.94 9.21 22.07
CA PHE A 680 -5.53 8.11 22.94
C PHE A 680 -5.37 8.58 24.38
N ASP A 681 -4.67 9.70 24.61
CA ASP A 681 -4.43 10.24 25.96
C ASP A 681 -5.56 11.10 26.53
N LEU A 682 -6.47 11.57 25.68
CA LEU A 682 -7.57 12.44 26.08
C LEU A 682 -8.78 11.63 26.55
N GLU A 683 -9.03 10.49 25.90
CA GLU A 683 -10.22 9.66 26.13
C GLU A 683 -9.89 8.33 26.82
N THR A 684 -10.80 7.85 27.66
CA THR A 684 -10.65 6.53 28.31
C THR A 684 -10.93 5.38 27.35
N HIS A 685 -11.77 5.62 26.34
CA HIS A 685 -12.16 4.68 25.29
C HIS A 685 -11.94 5.32 23.91
N PRO A 686 -10.68 5.56 23.53
CA PRO A 686 -10.38 6.28 22.31
C PRO A 686 -10.68 5.41 21.07
N THR A 687 -11.02 6.06 19.96
CA THR A 687 -11.33 5.39 18.69
C THR A 687 -10.13 5.33 17.77
N LEU A 688 -10.04 4.28 16.96
CA LEU A 688 -9.04 4.19 15.91
C LEU A 688 -9.46 5.07 14.72
N SER A 689 -8.55 5.93 14.27
CA SER A 689 -8.71 6.69 13.03
C SER A 689 -8.17 5.93 11.83
N ASN A 690 -6.98 5.33 11.96
CA ASN A 690 -6.29 4.67 10.86
C ASN A 690 -5.57 3.40 11.27
N CYS A 691 -5.28 2.55 10.29
CA CYS A 691 -4.43 1.38 10.39
C CYS A 691 -3.50 1.30 9.17
N MET A 692 -2.20 1.32 9.42
CA MET A 692 -1.18 0.96 8.43
C MET A 692 -0.73 -0.48 8.71
N GLN A 693 -0.80 -1.36 7.72
CA GLN A 693 -0.38 -2.75 7.83
C GLN A 693 0.73 -3.05 6.84
N ILE A 694 1.80 -3.67 7.34
CA ILE A 694 3.00 -4.02 6.58
C ILE A 694 3.11 -5.54 6.55
N ASP A 695 3.29 -6.11 5.36
CA ASP A 695 3.68 -7.50 5.19
C ASP A 695 5.21 -7.61 5.20
N LEU A 696 5.79 -8.31 6.17
CA LEU A 696 7.23 -8.38 6.38
C LEU A 696 7.96 -9.21 5.32
N ARG A 697 7.25 -9.90 4.42
CA ARG A 697 7.85 -10.74 3.36
C ARG A 697 8.29 -9.92 2.16
N ASP A 698 7.48 -8.94 1.77
CA ASP A 698 7.69 -8.09 0.59
C ASP A 698 7.64 -6.59 0.93
N LEU A 699 7.46 -6.25 2.21
CA LEU A 699 7.32 -4.90 2.75
C LEU A 699 6.14 -4.11 2.18
N HIS A 700 5.18 -4.79 1.55
CA HIS A 700 4.00 -4.13 1.01
C HIS A 700 3.19 -3.45 2.12
N VAL A 701 2.93 -2.16 1.91
CA VAL A 701 2.18 -1.30 2.83
C VAL A 701 0.72 -1.18 2.36
N SER A 702 -0.20 -1.47 3.27
CA SER A 702 -1.64 -1.27 3.07
C SER A 702 -2.18 -0.31 4.12
N TYR A 703 -3.08 0.59 3.72
CA TYR A 703 -3.67 1.58 4.61
C TYR A 703 -5.19 1.43 4.68
N GLN A 704 -5.73 1.55 5.88
CA GLN A 704 -7.17 1.55 6.13
C GLN A 704 -7.53 2.72 7.01
N THR A 705 -8.43 3.57 6.53
CA THR A 705 -9.04 4.65 7.30
C THR A 705 -10.37 4.16 7.87
N TYR A 706 -10.66 4.53 9.12
CA TYR A 706 -11.92 4.25 9.80
C TYR A 706 -12.78 5.52 9.82
N ASP A 707 -13.26 5.93 8.64
CA ASP A 707 -14.15 7.08 8.50
C ASP A 707 -15.59 6.76 8.91
N GLY A 708 -16.28 7.77 9.43
CA GLY A 708 -17.71 7.69 9.76
C GLY A 708 -18.02 7.60 11.26
N PRO A 709 -19.31 7.45 11.62
CA PRO A 709 -19.76 7.59 13.01
C PRO A 709 -19.46 6.38 13.90
N ASN A 710 -19.03 5.24 13.33
CA ASN A 710 -18.85 3.98 14.05
C ASN A 710 -17.44 3.35 13.92
N PRO A 711 -16.36 4.09 14.22
CA PRO A 711 -15.01 3.54 14.15
C PRO A 711 -14.77 2.46 15.22
N PRO A 712 -13.75 1.60 15.04
CA PRO A 712 -13.30 0.71 16.10
C PRO A 712 -12.91 1.51 17.35
N ILE A 713 -13.23 0.97 18.53
CA ILE A 713 -12.96 1.63 19.82
C ILE A 713 -12.09 0.74 20.71
N LEU A 714 -11.22 1.37 21.50
CA LEU A 714 -10.31 0.67 22.40
C LEU A 714 -10.94 0.50 23.78
N HIS A 715 -10.76 -0.70 24.33
CA HIS A 715 -11.20 -1.10 25.66
C HIS A 715 -10.02 -1.53 26.50
N ARG A 716 -10.16 -1.43 27.83
CA ARG A 716 -9.12 -1.83 28.79
C ARG A 716 -7.76 -1.21 28.46
N LYS A 717 -7.76 0.11 28.22
CA LYS A 717 -6.57 0.88 27.79
C LYS A 717 -5.33 0.62 28.66
N HIS A 718 -5.51 0.39 29.96
CA HIS A 718 -4.42 0.05 30.88
C HIS A 718 -3.59 -1.16 30.43
N THR A 719 -4.19 -2.14 29.73
CA THR A 719 -3.49 -3.33 29.23
C THR A 719 -2.54 -3.05 28.06
N LEU A 720 -2.67 -1.89 27.40
CA LEU A 720 -1.84 -1.51 26.25
C LEU A 720 -0.55 -0.78 26.66
N VAL A 721 -0.53 -0.18 27.85
CA VAL A 721 0.55 0.70 28.32
C VAL A 721 1.31 0.08 29.48
N THR A 722 2.43 0.69 29.88
CA THR A 722 3.23 0.22 31.03
C THR A 722 2.68 0.75 32.36
N PRO A 723 3.07 0.16 33.51
CA PRO A 723 2.61 0.62 34.84
C PRO A 723 2.96 2.07 35.18
N GLU A 724 4.02 2.60 34.57
CA GLU A 724 4.51 3.98 34.76
C GLU A 724 3.78 5.00 33.87
N TYR A 725 2.89 4.52 32.99
CA TYR A 725 2.13 5.41 32.11
C TYR A 725 1.22 6.34 32.92
N PRO A 726 1.08 7.63 32.53
CA PRO A 726 0.19 8.55 33.21
C PRO A 726 -1.21 7.97 33.40
N HIS A 727 -1.76 8.14 34.60
CA HIS A 727 -3.10 7.67 34.97
C HIS A 727 -3.32 6.13 34.89
N HIS A 728 -2.27 5.31 34.76
CA HIS A 728 -2.39 3.84 34.65
C HIS A 728 -3.26 3.23 35.77
N GLN A 729 -3.00 3.56 37.04
CA GLN A 729 -3.79 3.05 38.16
C GLN A 729 -5.28 3.46 38.11
N GLN A 730 -5.60 4.63 37.54
CA GLN A 730 -6.97 5.08 37.37
C GLN A 730 -7.66 4.30 36.26
N LEU A 731 -6.96 4.01 35.16
CA LEU A 731 -7.45 3.16 34.06
C LEU A 731 -7.69 1.70 34.51
N VAL A 732 -6.83 1.15 35.39
CA VAL A 732 -7.06 -0.17 36.01
C VAL A 732 -8.36 -0.17 36.80
N LYS A 733 -8.54 0.81 37.70
CA LYS A 733 -9.76 0.94 38.52
C LYS A 733 -11.02 1.13 37.67
N LEU A 734 -10.93 1.88 36.57
CA LEU A 734 -12.01 2.03 35.61
C LEU A 734 -12.39 0.68 35.01
N SER A 735 -11.42 -0.06 34.46
CA SER A 735 -11.67 -1.37 33.86
C SER A 735 -12.22 -2.40 34.85
N ASP A 736 -11.75 -2.41 36.09
CA ASP A 736 -12.33 -3.24 37.15
C ASP A 736 -13.80 -2.89 37.43
N GLN A 737 -14.12 -1.60 37.38
CA GLN A 737 -15.48 -1.11 37.59
C GLN A 737 -16.39 -1.52 36.43
N GLU A 738 -15.91 -1.45 35.19
CA GLU A 738 -16.61 -1.83 33.97
C GLU A 738 -16.88 -3.35 33.92
N GLU A 739 -15.89 -4.15 34.30
CA GLU A 739 -16.02 -5.61 34.43
C GLU A 739 -17.08 -5.99 35.47
N LYS A 740 -17.01 -5.39 36.67
CA LYS A 740 -18.02 -5.59 37.73
C LYS A 740 -19.39 -5.05 37.33
N TRP A 741 -19.47 -4.16 36.34
CA TRP A 741 -20.73 -3.65 35.80
C TRP A 741 -21.33 -4.59 34.74
N GLY A 742 -20.53 -5.50 34.17
CA GLY A 742 -20.93 -6.38 33.07
C GLY A 742 -20.76 -5.78 31.68
N LEU A 743 -20.08 -4.63 31.56
CA LEU A 743 -19.94 -3.93 30.28
C LEU A 743 -19.09 -4.69 29.26
N PHE A 744 -18.27 -5.65 29.70
CA PHE A 744 -17.41 -6.47 28.84
C PHE A 744 -17.99 -7.86 28.51
N ASP A 745 -19.20 -8.19 28.96
CA ASP A 745 -19.79 -9.53 28.82
C ASP A 745 -19.91 -9.99 27.36
N ASN A 746 -20.26 -9.07 26.46
CA ASN A 746 -20.35 -9.35 25.03
C ASN A 746 -19.34 -8.50 24.24
N PHE A 747 -18.06 -8.87 24.38
CA PHE A 747 -16.94 -8.12 23.80
C PHE A 747 -17.05 -7.93 22.27
N GLY A 748 -17.72 -8.86 21.56
CA GLY A 748 -17.92 -8.77 20.11
C GLY A 748 -18.81 -7.59 19.68
N LEU A 749 -19.81 -7.24 20.49
CA LEU A 749 -20.75 -6.16 20.17
C LEU A 749 -20.21 -4.77 20.48
N ILE A 750 -19.21 -4.66 21.36
CA ILE A 750 -18.68 -3.37 21.82
C ILE A 750 -17.44 -2.90 21.06
N GLN A 751 -16.98 -3.64 20.05
CA GLN A 751 -15.72 -3.32 19.35
C GLN A 751 -15.76 -2.01 18.54
N THR A 752 -16.94 -1.41 18.38
CA THR A 752 -17.16 -0.17 17.62
C THR A 752 -17.80 0.90 18.50
N ARG A 753 -17.61 2.17 18.16
CA ARG A 753 -18.08 3.32 18.96
C ARG A 753 -19.58 3.26 19.28
N LEU A 754 -20.43 3.06 18.28
CA LEU A 754 -21.88 2.96 18.46
C LEU A 754 -22.25 1.71 19.26
N GLY A 755 -21.54 0.59 19.05
CA GLY A 755 -21.72 -0.63 19.85
C GLY A 755 -21.43 -0.40 21.33
N TRP A 756 -20.37 0.34 21.64
CA TRP A 756 -20.03 0.72 23.01
C TRP A 756 -21.06 1.66 23.63
N LEU A 757 -21.47 2.71 22.91
CA LEU A 757 -22.49 3.64 23.39
C LEU A 757 -23.82 2.94 23.67
N LYS A 758 -24.22 2.01 22.79
CA LYS A 758 -25.40 1.17 23.01
C LYS A 758 -25.24 0.27 24.24
N CYS A 759 -24.07 -0.33 24.44
CA CYS A 759 -23.81 -1.13 25.65
C CYS A 759 -23.95 -0.29 26.92
N LEU A 760 -23.39 0.92 26.95
CA LEU A 760 -23.52 1.85 28.08
C LEU A 760 -25.00 2.21 28.34
N GLU A 761 -25.75 2.52 27.29
CA GLU A 761 -27.20 2.75 27.38
C GLU A 761 -27.94 1.53 27.94
N ASP A 762 -27.63 0.34 27.43
CA ASP A 762 -28.31 -0.89 27.81
C ASP A 762 -28.10 -1.27 29.28
N HIS A 763 -26.95 -0.90 29.83
CA HIS A 763 -26.55 -1.09 31.22
C HIS A 763 -26.80 0.13 32.10
N CYS A 764 -27.52 1.14 31.60
CA CYS A 764 -27.78 2.42 32.28
C CYS A 764 -26.51 3.07 32.87
N ALA A 765 -25.39 2.90 32.17
CA ALA A 765 -24.06 3.36 32.56
C ALA A 765 -23.66 4.62 31.79
N GLN A 766 -22.88 5.48 32.44
CA GLN A 766 -22.16 6.59 31.82
C GLN A 766 -20.76 6.65 32.40
N ILE A 767 -19.77 7.01 31.58
CA ILE A 767 -18.39 7.15 32.04
C ILE A 767 -18.08 8.65 32.15
N ARG A 768 -17.51 9.07 33.29
CA ARG A 768 -17.06 10.45 33.51
C ARG A 768 -15.65 10.41 34.09
N GLY A 769 -14.67 10.90 33.33
CA GLY A 769 -13.26 10.69 33.63
C GLY A 769 -12.97 9.19 33.75
N TYR A 770 -12.35 8.78 34.86
CA TYR A 770 -11.93 7.38 35.10
C TYR A 770 -12.91 6.57 35.96
N ARG A 771 -14.22 6.86 35.89
CA ARG A 771 -15.23 6.17 36.69
C ARG A 771 -16.54 5.95 35.93
N VAL A 772 -17.20 4.83 36.22
CA VAL A 772 -18.53 4.49 35.75
C VAL A 772 -19.60 4.97 36.74
N TYR A 773 -20.63 5.63 36.25
CA TYR A 773 -21.77 6.12 37.02
C TYR A 773 -23.08 5.60 36.42
N TRP A 774 -24.14 5.63 37.22
CA TRP A 774 -25.48 5.46 36.68
C TRP A 774 -25.85 6.69 35.86
N ARG A 775 -26.49 6.47 34.72
CA ARG A 775 -27.12 7.52 33.93
C ARG A 775 -28.19 8.23 34.75
N THR A 776 -28.24 9.56 34.66
CA THR A 776 -29.20 10.39 35.40
C THR A 776 -30.60 10.35 34.80
N ASP A 777 -30.70 10.00 33.51
CA ASP A 777 -31.92 9.90 32.72
C ASP A 777 -32.44 8.45 32.59
N ALA A 778 -31.81 7.48 33.26
CA ALA A 778 -32.20 6.08 33.17
C ALA A 778 -33.47 5.78 33.99
N ASP A 779 -34.32 4.90 33.45
CA ASP A 779 -35.51 4.39 34.15
C ASP A 779 -35.13 3.77 35.52
N PRO A 780 -35.68 4.29 36.64
CA PRO A 780 -35.42 3.77 37.99
C PRO A 780 -35.69 2.27 38.15
N TYR A 781 -36.67 1.72 37.42
CA TYR A 781 -36.98 0.29 37.48
C TYR A 781 -35.87 -0.55 36.83
N ARG A 782 -35.43 -0.17 35.62
CA ARG A 782 -34.30 -0.80 34.92
C ARG A 782 -33.01 -0.73 35.74
N VAL A 783 -32.73 0.41 36.38
CA VAL A 783 -31.58 0.57 37.29
C VAL A 783 -31.67 -0.39 38.48
N LYS A 784 -32.85 -0.56 39.09
CA LYS A 784 -33.05 -1.48 40.22
C LYS A 784 -32.79 -2.94 39.81
N LEU A 785 -33.25 -3.36 38.63
CA LEU A 785 -33.02 -4.69 38.08
C LEU A 785 -31.52 -4.96 37.88
N LEU A 786 -30.82 -4.04 37.20
CA LEU A 786 -29.38 -4.14 36.94
C LEU A 786 -28.54 -4.10 38.23
N ARG A 787 -28.93 -3.30 39.23
CA ARG A 787 -28.31 -3.31 40.56
C ARG A 787 -28.43 -4.67 41.25
N SER A 788 -29.57 -5.34 41.11
CA SER A 788 -29.79 -6.68 41.65
C SER A 788 -28.87 -7.70 40.96
N ALA A 789 -28.83 -7.70 39.63
CA ALA A 789 -27.94 -8.56 38.83
C ALA A 789 -26.46 -8.36 39.22
N ARG A 790 -26.03 -7.11 39.41
CA ARG A 790 -24.67 -6.78 39.84
C ARG A 790 -24.34 -7.25 41.26
N ARG A 791 -25.28 -7.18 42.20
CA ARG A 791 -25.08 -7.72 43.56
C ARG A 791 -24.87 -9.22 43.55
N ASN A 792 -25.55 -9.94 42.66
CA ASN A 792 -25.35 -11.37 42.49
C ASN A 792 -23.98 -11.68 41.85
N ARG A 793 -23.51 -10.85 40.91
CA ARG A 793 -22.18 -10.98 40.30
C ARG A 793 -21.03 -10.79 41.29
N ASN A 794 -21.16 -9.87 42.24
CA ASN A 794 -20.11 -9.65 43.26
C ASN A 794 -20.07 -10.71 44.38
N LYS A 795 -21.02 -11.67 44.40
CA LYS A 795 -21.07 -12.78 45.36
C LYS A 795 -20.49 -14.09 44.81
N LEU A 796 -20.28 -14.16 43.51
CA LEU A 796 -19.54 -15.20 42.78
C LEU A 796 -18.09 -14.75 42.65
#